data_AF-G8UMK7-F1
#
_entry.id   AF-G8UMK7-F1
#
_cell.length_a   1.000
_cell.length_b   1.000
_cell.length_c   1.000
_cell.angle_alpha   90.00
_cell.angle_beta   90.00
_cell.angle_gamma   90.00
#
_symmetry.space_group_name_H-M   'P 1'
#
loop_
_entity.id
_entity.type
_entity.pdbx_description
1 polymer ?
#
loop_
_entity_poly.entity_id
_entity_poly.type
_entity_poly.pdbx_seq_one_letter_code
_entity_poly.pdbx_strand_id
1 'polypeptide(L)'
;MMLEVNVYGHESWPKDVDGWRKSNYKSSSNPNAQTPGSISAWEFSETYKTGVKGGRPLVSYLDETMDTVAVLVGDTLNKLGYVQVKIAPATDVKAGKINGMLLFTLKEAMPFALDKKSFETVLGTQASQEARSLKFSPNGTPNPFTDQKWEVEYLDGISPVTAMLIDSSAWTNPWETNYRAWDVAPISQVGTAGNPWFSVDVRHMGQMGYVRLKNAGKYLYVDTVYYNSGNSQFLKFNQNATFPSDGSPMIGQFVWRMVYYPSGDSIYINPFSATYLPTYDPKAITDSTRFATDSVVRSWYTFTAYPTPKLMVDTLPRYNQNGVFHPALQVPVDERMTARLKWGVNPKRKIGAVTPGAGAPIDYSYYHRLYVSLQNLTVDGKPGTRVTLHNTKENGKINTQINFGCYEPCKMATSDRVSIDPDLYLIRNERGQYLHVPLYSAHDSAVWVFLDKNVHPEELPSFQWIVEKRFKNAEASPINIINREFGQINKGGMYAGNYGLAFMDIQLMKDQHAPFKGRTKTWGWNKQIVNSEVIDFEKTKNNMSAKKAPTFIRLPKQYKNNPNLGYQWINRDTATVNLYAFNYRSGIDNTKYLSVKASIFDGTGRDSLIYVQGTNCFDIAYFRIDTVNVDAGHYKPYGYGVKAGAESPSVWKKNQVADLVQLKRQAYRIKYENPFKYCLGALKLSNGEQYRYSLSSRLRYNEVIGTPLFFLRDVYMEEDGVKDFALVQIIDTFSIQSTGGGLTPSAQLEKYLKEHLGAQLTSLIMGNLKKAGEFNPGVFVAAVEEQAPMKLKYTYRGDVQTRVSTFRLKRDADPIYRRFNTELEGDKPGDTPETVKFYTTRSAPTGKNYLFENTNALKDQQAYYRAKKNYLGLVSINSNPNVKTAIYVDTAYVNRGTGHIKPQYMLMIRPTIVEDTLGCDDNGDLTIPLPGYRRGMYLINATDSAKADAGTPNENDYLWGTAWNRLVFTDAIHANDALYILGHADLKGLYTKINLKGEKMLDLKKLDAASDSSPAAPKNGKIRKIALNNNFHKDCVFSFRLIERKSCDKEGGDFLIESETQDRGQYPVIAPCDGGWIKIQNGVPVISRSDVLQAIADAEIFNVEKTKEDPVANEITPAITEVKVVAENGAVTILNAAGKKVVVSNVLGQTLVNTVLTSDRATVAAPQGVVVVVVEGQPAVKAMVK
;
A
#
# COMPACT_ATOMS: atom_id res chain seq x y z
N MET A 1 38.61 -26.81 3.54
CA MET A 1 37.57 -27.25 4.50
C MET A 1 37.88 -28.69 4.91
N MET A 2 38.14 -28.96 6.19
CA MET A 2 38.28 -30.35 6.67
C MET A 2 36.90 -31.00 6.78
N LEU A 3 36.78 -32.23 6.29
CA LEU A 3 35.53 -32.99 6.23
C LEU A 3 35.70 -34.33 6.96
N GLU A 4 34.68 -34.72 7.74
CA GLU A 4 34.62 -36.03 8.43
C GLU A 4 33.86 -37.03 7.54
N VAL A 5 34.22 -38.32 7.55
CA VAL A 5 33.57 -39.37 6.74
C VAL A 5 33.02 -40.47 7.64
N ASN A 6 31.75 -40.83 7.46
CA ASN A 6 31.05 -41.92 8.17
C ASN A 6 30.64 -43.04 7.21
N VAL A 7 30.93 -44.30 7.54
CA VAL A 7 30.62 -45.48 6.68
C VAL A 7 29.27 -46.08 7.09
N TYR A 8 28.36 -46.25 6.13
CA TYR A 8 27.05 -46.85 6.36
C TYR A 8 27.21 -48.35 6.70
N GLY A 9 26.61 -48.81 7.80
CA GLY A 9 26.69 -50.20 8.25
C GLY A 9 27.90 -50.53 9.14
N HIS A 10 28.74 -49.56 9.51
CA HIS A 10 29.93 -49.83 10.35
C HIS A 10 29.62 -50.35 11.78
N GLU A 11 28.36 -50.30 12.21
CA GLU A 11 27.95 -50.68 13.57
C GLU A 11 27.98 -52.21 13.79
N SER A 12 27.99 -52.98 12.70
CA SER A 12 28.15 -54.44 12.71
C SER A 12 29.62 -54.89 12.63
N TRP A 13 30.58 -53.97 12.59
CA TRP A 13 32.00 -54.30 12.49
C TRP A 13 32.56 -54.70 13.87
N PRO A 14 33.44 -55.72 13.95
CA PRO A 14 34.13 -56.08 15.18
C PRO A 14 34.94 -54.90 15.74
N LYS A 15 34.99 -54.75 17.07
CA LYS A 15 35.83 -53.74 17.73
C LYS A 15 37.31 -54.10 17.56
N ASP A 16 38.11 -53.12 17.14
CA ASP A 16 39.55 -53.28 16.95
C ASP A 16 40.31 -53.37 18.28
N VAL A 17 41.45 -54.06 18.26
CA VAL A 17 42.20 -54.51 19.45
C VAL A 17 43.13 -53.42 20.02
N ASP A 18 43.42 -52.36 19.23
CA ASP A 18 44.54 -51.42 19.46
C ASP A 18 44.18 -50.01 20.00
N GLY A 19 43.06 -49.85 20.71
CA GLY A 19 42.92 -48.74 21.68
C GLY A 19 42.81 -47.30 21.15
N TRP A 20 42.65 -47.05 19.84
CA TRP A 20 42.39 -45.70 19.28
C TRP A 20 41.05 -45.06 19.72
N ARG A 21 40.20 -45.79 20.46
CA ARG A 21 38.89 -45.35 20.98
C ARG A 21 38.89 -44.82 22.43
N LYS A 22 40.01 -44.34 22.99
CA LYS A 22 39.98 -43.59 24.28
C LYS A 22 39.43 -42.15 24.15
N SER A 23 38.69 -41.82 23.10
CA SER A 23 38.07 -40.49 22.89
C SER A 23 36.69 -40.32 23.53
N ASN A 24 36.20 -41.30 24.31
CA ASN A 24 34.85 -41.30 24.91
C ASN A 24 34.50 -40.11 25.83
N TYR A 25 35.39 -39.12 26.02
CA TYR A 25 35.09 -37.86 26.71
C TYR A 25 35.52 -36.57 25.99
N LYS A 26 36.04 -36.60 24.75
CA LYS A 26 36.51 -35.38 24.03
C LYS A 26 35.47 -34.70 23.12
N SER A 27 34.30 -35.30 22.94
CA SER A 27 33.05 -34.67 22.50
C SER A 27 31.91 -35.57 22.99
N SER A 28 30.75 -35.01 23.34
CA SER A 28 29.58 -35.77 23.82
C SER A 28 29.36 -37.06 23.01
N SER A 29 29.45 -38.21 23.67
CA SER A 29 29.03 -39.56 23.24
C SER A 29 28.65 -39.68 21.76
N ASN A 30 29.63 -39.99 20.89
CA ASN A 30 29.36 -40.30 19.49
C ASN A 30 30.16 -41.54 19.06
N PRO A 31 29.51 -42.66 18.71
CA PRO A 31 30.16 -43.93 18.37
C PRO A 31 30.82 -43.99 16.97
N ASN A 32 30.86 -42.89 16.22
CA ASN A 32 31.42 -42.85 14.86
C ASN A 32 32.96 -42.79 14.88
N ALA A 33 33.61 -43.57 14.01
CA ALA A 33 35.06 -43.54 13.81
C ALA A 33 35.49 -42.20 13.15
N GLN A 34 36.49 -41.51 13.71
CA GLN A 34 37.00 -40.24 13.22
C GLN A 34 38.37 -40.43 12.56
N THR A 35 38.53 -39.98 11.31
CA THR A 35 39.85 -39.78 10.67
C THR A 35 39.93 -38.39 10.01
N PRO A 36 41.03 -37.62 10.14
CA PRO A 36 41.18 -36.33 9.47
C PRO A 36 41.60 -36.54 8.00
N GLY A 37 40.67 -36.27 7.07
CA GLY A 37 40.82 -36.59 5.65
C GLY A 37 41.82 -35.70 4.88
N SER A 38 42.83 -36.36 4.32
CA SER A 38 43.21 -36.19 2.91
C SER A 38 43.17 -37.59 2.30
N ILE A 39 42.23 -37.87 1.39
CA ILE A 39 42.23 -39.16 0.68
C ILE A 39 42.73 -38.87 -0.73
N SER A 40 44.01 -39.17 -0.95
CA SER A 40 44.74 -38.99 -2.21
C SER A 40 44.04 -39.69 -3.37
N ALA A 41 43.53 -38.93 -4.35
CA ALA A 41 42.97 -39.39 -5.63
C ALA A 41 41.64 -40.18 -5.62
N TRP A 42 40.86 -40.11 -4.53
CA TRP A 42 39.51 -40.69 -4.45
C TRP A 42 38.46 -39.59 -4.28
N GLU A 43 37.43 -39.62 -5.11
CA GLU A 43 36.35 -38.63 -5.19
C GLU A 43 35.01 -39.28 -4.82
N PHE A 44 34.05 -38.49 -4.33
CA PHE A 44 32.68 -38.98 -4.20
C PHE A 44 32.05 -39.02 -5.60
N SER A 45 31.22 -40.03 -5.88
CA SER A 45 30.59 -40.18 -7.20
C SER A 45 29.69 -39.00 -7.64
N GLU A 46 29.50 -37.98 -6.78
CA GLU A 46 28.85 -36.71 -7.07
C GLU A 46 29.62 -35.57 -6.36
N THR A 47 30.04 -34.53 -7.09
CA THR A 47 30.76 -33.37 -6.55
C THR A 47 29.88 -32.45 -5.71
N TYR A 48 30.49 -31.86 -4.68
CA TYR A 48 29.83 -31.20 -3.56
C TYR A 48 29.03 -29.96 -3.95
N LYS A 49 27.76 -30.00 -3.55
CA LYS A 49 26.84 -28.87 -3.56
C LYS A 49 26.24 -28.79 -2.16
N THR A 50 26.90 -28.04 -1.28
CA THR A 50 26.35 -27.35 -0.08
C THR A 50 25.28 -28.06 0.75
N GLY A 51 25.37 -29.38 0.82
CA GLY A 51 24.45 -30.25 1.53
C GLY A 51 25.14 -31.58 1.63
N VAL A 52 25.58 -31.88 2.85
CA VAL A 52 26.21 -33.14 3.21
C VAL A 52 25.21 -34.29 2.95
N LYS A 53 25.27 -34.91 1.77
CA LYS A 53 24.43 -36.06 1.41
C LYS A 53 25.10 -37.34 1.91
N GLY A 54 24.38 -38.11 2.72
CA GLY A 54 24.81 -39.44 3.15
C GLY A 54 24.53 -40.54 2.12
N GLY A 55 25.24 -41.66 2.25
CA GLY A 55 24.97 -42.89 1.51
C GLY A 55 25.55 -42.94 0.09
N ARG A 56 26.79 -42.47 -0.13
CA ARG A 56 27.41 -42.39 -1.48
C ARG A 56 28.74 -43.14 -1.56
N PRO A 57 29.06 -43.80 -2.69
CA PRO A 57 30.34 -44.48 -2.85
C PRO A 57 31.51 -43.51 -3.07
N LEU A 58 32.70 -43.92 -2.61
CA LEU A 58 33.98 -43.33 -3.01
C LEU A 58 34.47 -44.02 -4.28
N VAL A 59 34.84 -43.23 -5.28
CA VAL A 59 35.24 -43.68 -6.61
C VAL A 59 36.55 -43.01 -7.06
N SER A 60 37.29 -43.65 -7.96
CA SER A 60 38.42 -43.06 -8.67
C SER A 60 38.22 -43.26 -10.16
N TYR A 61 38.22 -42.19 -10.94
CA TYR A 61 38.03 -42.24 -12.38
C TYR A 61 39.29 -42.76 -13.05
N LEU A 62 39.15 -43.79 -13.88
CA LEU A 62 40.28 -44.54 -14.46
C LEU A 62 40.53 -44.19 -15.94
N ASP A 63 39.66 -43.41 -16.55
CA ASP A 63 39.78 -42.93 -17.92
C ASP A 63 39.44 -41.43 -18.02
N GLU A 64 39.94 -40.80 -19.08
CA GLU A 64 39.73 -39.38 -19.36
C GLU A 64 38.28 -39.07 -19.80
N THR A 65 37.53 -40.09 -20.21
CA THR A 65 36.11 -39.98 -20.56
C THR A 65 35.18 -40.00 -19.34
N MET A 66 35.72 -40.33 -18.15
CA MET A 66 35.01 -40.46 -16.88
C MET A 66 33.90 -41.52 -16.86
N ASP A 67 33.95 -42.48 -17.78
CA ASP A 67 32.93 -43.52 -17.95
C ASP A 67 33.22 -44.76 -17.10
N THR A 68 34.47 -44.96 -16.71
CA THR A 68 34.90 -46.10 -15.90
C THR A 68 35.50 -45.65 -14.57
N VAL A 69 35.04 -46.24 -13.47
CA VAL A 69 35.51 -45.91 -12.12
C VAL A 69 35.92 -47.14 -11.34
N ALA A 70 36.96 -47.01 -10.52
CA ALA A 70 37.23 -47.90 -9.39
C ALA A 70 36.34 -47.48 -8.21
N VAL A 71 35.58 -48.40 -7.62
CA VAL A 71 34.70 -48.18 -6.46
C VAL A 71 35.04 -49.13 -5.32
N LEU A 72 34.95 -48.66 -4.07
CA LEU A 72 35.16 -49.49 -2.89
C LEU A 72 33.95 -50.37 -2.59
N VAL A 73 34.18 -51.67 -2.44
CA VAL A 73 33.17 -52.68 -2.07
C VAL A 73 33.63 -53.48 -0.86
N GLY A 74 32.70 -53.89 0.00
CA GLY A 74 32.95 -54.84 1.07
C GLY A 74 32.83 -56.27 0.56
N ASP A 75 33.70 -57.16 1.02
CA ASP A 75 33.66 -58.58 0.68
C ASP A 75 32.34 -59.23 1.16
N THR A 76 31.46 -59.56 0.23
CA THR A 76 30.16 -60.22 0.48
C THR A 76 30.24 -61.75 0.55
N LEU A 77 31.39 -62.38 0.25
CA LEU A 77 31.54 -63.84 0.23
C LEU A 77 32.15 -64.38 1.53
N ASN A 78 33.01 -63.64 2.25
CA ASN A 78 33.78 -64.17 3.40
C ASN A 78 33.53 -63.52 4.78
N LYS A 79 32.37 -62.91 5.02
CA LYS A 79 32.06 -62.19 6.29
C LYS A 79 33.11 -61.10 6.63
N LEU A 80 32.95 -59.93 5.99
CA LEU A 80 33.32 -58.57 6.42
C LEU A 80 34.58 -58.39 7.31
N GLY A 81 35.75 -58.50 6.68
CA GLY A 81 37.03 -58.00 7.23
C GLY A 81 37.91 -57.24 6.23
N TYR A 82 37.60 -57.27 4.92
CA TYR A 82 38.46 -56.69 3.88
C TYR A 82 37.67 -55.78 2.92
N VAL A 83 38.27 -54.63 2.59
CA VAL A 83 37.78 -53.68 1.57
C VAL A 83 38.46 -54.00 0.24
N GLN A 84 37.68 -54.15 -0.83
CA GLN A 84 38.16 -54.42 -2.18
C GLN A 84 37.85 -53.24 -3.12
N VAL A 85 38.62 -53.12 -4.20
CA VAL A 85 38.37 -52.16 -5.28
C VAL A 85 37.74 -52.91 -6.45
N LYS A 86 36.59 -52.47 -6.92
CA LYS A 86 35.92 -53.02 -8.10
C LYS A 86 35.86 -51.97 -9.19
N ILE A 87 36.24 -52.32 -10.41
CA ILE A 87 36.14 -51.43 -11.57
C ILE A 87 34.77 -51.64 -12.22
N ALA A 88 34.04 -50.57 -12.46
CA ALA A 88 32.69 -50.60 -13.02
C ALA A 88 32.37 -49.31 -13.80
N PRO A 89 31.36 -49.35 -14.70
CA PRO A 89 30.87 -48.14 -15.33
C PRO A 89 30.38 -47.12 -14.30
N ALA A 90 30.73 -45.85 -14.48
CA ALA A 90 30.32 -44.75 -13.61
C ALA A 90 28.79 -44.65 -13.49
N THR A 91 28.07 -44.97 -14.57
CA THR A 91 26.60 -45.00 -14.63
C THR A 91 25.99 -46.10 -13.75
N ASP A 92 26.62 -47.28 -13.68
CA ASP A 92 26.14 -48.41 -12.88
C ASP A 92 26.47 -48.24 -11.39
N VAL A 93 27.62 -47.63 -11.08
CA VAL A 93 27.98 -47.20 -9.71
C VAL A 93 27.00 -46.14 -9.22
N LYS A 94 26.67 -45.14 -10.06
CA LYS A 94 25.68 -44.11 -9.76
C LYS A 94 24.27 -44.66 -9.58
N ALA A 95 23.90 -45.70 -10.34
CA ALA A 95 22.61 -46.36 -10.24
C ALA A 95 22.51 -47.36 -9.07
N GLY A 96 23.59 -47.55 -8.28
CA GLY A 96 23.62 -48.46 -7.14
C GLY A 96 23.60 -49.95 -7.52
N LYS A 97 23.98 -50.28 -8.76
CA LYS A 97 23.92 -51.66 -9.29
C LYS A 97 25.11 -52.53 -8.85
N ILE A 98 26.09 -51.94 -8.15
CA ILE A 98 27.28 -52.66 -7.69
C ILE A 98 27.02 -53.33 -6.34
N ASN A 99 27.01 -54.66 -6.34
CA ASN A 99 26.82 -55.46 -5.12
C ASN A 99 28.00 -55.28 -4.14
N GLY A 100 27.68 -55.12 -2.85
CA GLY A 100 28.67 -54.94 -1.79
C GLY A 100 29.26 -53.52 -1.69
N MET A 101 28.75 -52.55 -2.47
CA MET A 101 29.28 -51.19 -2.49
C MET A 101 29.26 -50.49 -1.13
N LEU A 102 30.41 -49.98 -0.72
CA LEU A 102 30.54 -49.23 0.53
C LEU A 102 30.03 -47.81 0.32
N LEU A 103 29.16 -47.36 1.24
CA LEU A 103 28.54 -46.06 1.18
C LEU A 103 29.02 -45.18 2.32
N PHE A 104 29.35 -43.95 1.99
CA PHE A 104 29.97 -42.97 2.87
C PHE A 104 29.07 -41.75 3.00
N THR A 105 29.15 -41.09 4.15
CA THR A 105 28.44 -39.85 4.47
C THR A 105 29.47 -38.86 4.96
N LEU A 106 29.61 -37.73 4.28
CA LEU A 106 30.44 -36.65 4.82
C LEU A 106 29.76 -36.02 6.05
N LYS A 107 30.47 -35.23 6.84
CA LYS A 107 29.93 -34.30 7.82
C LYS A 107 30.82 -33.07 7.91
N GLU A 108 30.24 -31.92 8.24
CA GLU A 108 31.01 -30.76 8.67
C GLU A 108 31.83 -31.19 9.90
N ALA A 109 33.14 -31.05 9.83
CA ALA A 109 34.02 -31.49 10.90
C ALA A 109 33.70 -30.70 12.17
N MET A 110 33.33 -31.40 13.24
CA MET A 110 33.08 -30.76 14.54
C MET A 110 34.37 -30.09 15.03
N PRO A 111 34.26 -28.98 15.79
CA PRO A 111 35.42 -28.40 16.45
C PRO A 111 36.10 -29.45 17.33
N PHE A 112 37.41 -29.60 17.19
CA PHE A 112 38.16 -30.61 17.93
C PHE A 112 39.29 -29.97 18.71
N ALA A 113 39.51 -30.49 19.91
CA ALA A 113 40.64 -30.06 20.74
C ALA A 113 41.93 -30.70 20.20
N LEU A 114 42.97 -29.89 20.01
CA LEU A 114 44.29 -30.39 19.66
C LEU A 114 44.84 -31.21 20.84
N ASP A 115 45.12 -32.48 20.60
CA ASP A 115 45.84 -33.33 21.54
C ASP A 115 47.37 -33.17 21.38
N LYS A 116 48.19 -33.87 22.18
CA LYS A 116 49.66 -33.71 22.15
C LYS A 116 50.23 -33.82 20.74
N LYS A 117 49.86 -34.89 20.03
CA LYS A 117 50.37 -35.19 18.68
C LYS A 117 49.88 -34.16 17.67
N SER A 118 48.62 -33.74 17.76
CA SER A 118 48.07 -32.69 16.89
C SER A 118 48.73 -31.34 17.16
N PHE A 119 48.99 -31.00 18.42
CA PHE A 119 49.66 -29.77 18.80
C PHE A 119 51.09 -29.71 18.22
N GLU A 120 51.85 -30.79 18.37
CA GLU A 120 53.26 -30.87 17.91
C GLU A 120 53.40 -30.83 16.37
N THR A 121 52.38 -31.29 15.64
CA THR A 121 52.40 -31.38 14.17
C THR A 121 51.70 -30.21 13.47
N VAL A 122 50.55 -29.76 13.98
CA VAL A 122 49.70 -28.75 13.35
C VAL A 122 50.19 -27.33 13.61
N LEU A 123 50.79 -27.05 14.77
CA LEU A 123 51.39 -25.73 15.08
C LEU A 123 52.86 -25.64 14.65
N GLY A 124 53.39 -26.65 13.96
CA GLY A 124 54.73 -26.61 13.35
C GLY A 124 55.90 -26.69 14.32
N THR A 125 55.71 -27.16 15.56
CA THR A 125 56.79 -27.32 16.54
C THR A 125 57.67 -28.57 16.27
N GLN A 126 57.19 -29.50 15.42
CA GLN A 126 57.97 -30.54 14.75
C GLN A 126 57.80 -30.46 13.22
N ALA A 127 58.79 -30.94 12.46
CA ALA A 127 58.72 -30.98 11.00
C ALA A 127 57.58 -31.93 10.55
N SER A 128 56.56 -31.38 9.90
CA SER A 128 55.53 -32.18 9.22
C SER A 128 55.84 -32.25 7.73
N GLN A 129 55.43 -33.33 7.07
CA GLN A 129 55.38 -33.43 5.61
C GLN A 129 54.42 -32.36 5.07
N GLU A 130 54.96 -31.16 4.82
CA GLU A 130 54.54 -29.94 4.08
C GLU A 130 53.06 -29.49 3.97
N ALA A 131 52.04 -30.30 4.29
CA ALA A 131 50.64 -30.03 3.95
C ALA A 131 49.68 -29.82 5.14
N ARG A 132 50.14 -29.86 6.40
CA ARG A 132 49.24 -29.86 7.58
C ARG A 132 49.59 -28.87 8.70
N SER A 133 50.46 -27.89 8.48
CA SER A 133 50.75 -26.83 9.44
C SER A 133 49.78 -25.65 9.33
N LEU A 134 49.42 -25.03 10.46
CA LEU A 134 48.67 -23.79 10.50
C LEU A 134 49.57 -22.59 10.20
N LYS A 135 49.08 -21.68 9.36
CA LYS A 135 49.67 -20.38 9.05
C LYS A 135 48.87 -19.28 9.73
N PHE A 136 49.58 -18.35 10.38
CA PHE A 136 49.03 -17.17 11.03
C PHE A 136 49.20 -15.97 10.09
N SER A 137 48.16 -15.17 9.87
CA SER A 137 48.17 -14.06 8.90
C SER A 137 47.42 -12.83 9.42
N PRO A 138 48.12 -11.73 9.80
CA PRO A 138 49.57 -11.62 9.88
C PRO A 138 50.11 -12.45 11.06
N ASN A 139 51.25 -13.11 10.84
CA ASN A 139 52.04 -13.70 11.91
C ASN A 139 52.80 -12.55 12.60
N GLY A 140 52.58 -12.31 13.89
CA GLY A 140 53.34 -11.30 14.61
C GLY A 140 54.47 -11.92 15.41
N THR A 141 55.54 -11.15 15.61
CA THR A 141 56.76 -11.59 16.27
C THR A 141 56.88 -10.89 17.63
N PRO A 142 56.89 -11.61 18.77
CA PRO A 142 56.89 -13.07 18.91
C PRO A 142 55.47 -13.69 18.95
N ASN A 143 55.28 -14.78 18.22
CA ASN A 143 54.14 -15.69 18.33
C ASN A 143 54.41 -16.73 19.42
N PRO A 144 53.68 -16.71 20.55
CA PRO A 144 53.96 -17.58 21.69
C PRO A 144 53.69 -19.06 21.42
N PHE A 145 53.05 -19.41 20.30
CA PHE A 145 52.71 -20.81 19.97
C PHE A 145 53.60 -21.41 18.89
N THR A 146 54.14 -20.60 17.98
CA THR A 146 54.92 -21.11 16.83
C THR A 146 56.38 -20.64 16.80
N ASP A 147 56.75 -19.55 17.48
CA ASP A 147 58.15 -19.06 17.46
C ASP A 147 59.04 -19.81 18.46
N GLN A 148 58.48 -20.72 19.27
CA GLN A 148 59.20 -21.57 20.21
C GLN A 148 58.80 -23.05 20.07
N LYS A 149 59.75 -23.95 20.37
CA LYS A 149 59.48 -25.39 20.45
C LYS A 149 58.97 -25.75 21.84
N TRP A 150 57.67 -26.04 21.93
CA TRP A 150 57.03 -26.52 23.15
C TRP A 150 57.10 -28.04 23.26
N GLU A 151 57.54 -28.54 24.42
CA GLU A 151 57.29 -29.91 24.88
C GLU A 151 55.84 -29.95 25.43
N VAL A 152 54.95 -30.66 24.73
CA VAL A 152 53.55 -30.78 25.14
C VAL A 152 53.41 -31.97 26.07
N GLU A 153 52.88 -31.74 27.28
CA GLU A 153 52.71 -32.79 28.28
C GLU A 153 51.22 -33.02 28.59
N TYR A 154 50.82 -34.29 28.57
CA TYR A 154 49.50 -34.70 29.07
C TYR A 154 49.45 -34.61 30.59
N LEU A 155 48.26 -34.35 31.10
CA LEU A 155 48.01 -34.19 32.54
C LEU A 155 47.78 -35.55 33.25
N ASP A 156 47.77 -36.65 32.50
CA ASP A 156 47.39 -37.99 32.98
C ASP A 156 48.52 -38.71 33.74
N GLY A 157 49.77 -38.24 33.62
CA GLY A 157 50.96 -38.80 34.27
C GLY A 157 51.47 -38.02 35.49
N ILE A 158 50.69 -37.04 35.98
CA ILE A 158 51.03 -36.21 37.14
C ILE A 158 50.56 -36.91 38.43
N SER A 159 51.31 -36.71 39.53
CA SER A 159 50.99 -37.30 40.84
C SER A 159 49.51 -37.06 41.21
N PRO A 160 48.77 -38.11 41.62
CA PRO A 160 47.31 -38.07 41.84
C PRO A 160 46.85 -37.16 42.98
N VAL A 161 47.78 -36.50 43.67
CA VAL A 161 47.49 -35.47 44.67
C VAL A 161 47.41 -34.07 44.07
N THR A 162 48.01 -33.80 42.91
CA THR A 162 48.11 -32.43 42.34
C THR A 162 46.74 -31.92 41.88
N ALA A 163 46.19 -30.95 42.60
CA ALA A 163 44.86 -30.42 42.36
C ALA A 163 44.76 -28.91 42.61
N MET A 164 43.82 -28.25 41.92
CA MET A 164 43.54 -26.82 42.03
C MET A 164 42.29 -26.59 42.86
N LEU A 165 42.31 -25.61 43.76
CA LEU A 165 41.11 -25.16 44.47
C LEU A 165 40.26 -24.23 43.60
N ILE A 166 38.96 -24.49 43.54
CA ILE A 166 37.95 -23.70 42.83
C ILE A 166 36.91 -23.19 43.83
N ASP A 167 36.61 -21.89 43.77
CA ASP A 167 35.54 -21.26 44.56
C ASP A 167 34.16 -21.50 43.93
N SER A 168 33.23 -22.10 44.68
CA SER A 168 31.84 -22.32 44.28
C SER A 168 30.87 -21.23 44.76
N SER A 169 31.35 -20.18 45.43
CA SER A 169 30.51 -19.11 46.00
C SER A 169 29.60 -18.44 44.97
N ALA A 170 30.02 -18.46 43.69
CA ALA A 170 29.23 -17.99 42.56
C ALA A 170 27.90 -18.75 42.36
N TRP A 171 27.76 -19.97 42.87
CA TRP A 171 26.55 -20.80 42.73
C TRP A 171 25.63 -20.74 43.94
N THR A 172 26.16 -20.39 45.12
CA THR A 172 25.53 -20.79 46.40
C THR A 172 24.92 -19.66 47.21
N ASN A 173 25.06 -18.38 46.82
CA ASN A 173 24.69 -17.28 47.74
C ASN A 173 23.66 -16.26 47.21
N PRO A 174 22.53 -16.08 47.94
CA PRO A 174 21.70 -14.87 47.94
C PRO A 174 22.09 -13.78 48.99
N TRP A 175 23.04 -14.03 49.89
CA TRP A 175 23.28 -13.19 51.10
C TRP A 175 24.40 -12.14 50.97
N GLU A 176 24.19 -11.01 51.65
CA GLU A 176 25.15 -9.93 51.89
C GLU A 176 26.38 -10.43 52.68
N THR A 177 27.55 -10.20 52.10
CA THR A 177 28.91 -10.11 52.67
C THR A 177 29.14 -10.53 54.14
N ASN A 178 29.69 -11.74 54.34
CA ASN A 178 30.74 -11.96 55.35
C ASN A 178 32.07 -12.06 54.62
N TYR A 179 32.60 -10.93 54.15
CA TYR A 179 33.97 -10.87 53.63
C TYR A 179 34.92 -11.12 54.81
N ARG A 180 35.42 -12.35 54.95
CA ARG A 180 36.63 -12.59 55.76
C ARG A 180 37.83 -12.00 55.03
N ALA A 181 38.84 -11.61 55.81
CA ALA A 181 39.91 -10.70 55.40
C ALA A 181 40.65 -11.14 54.11
N TRP A 182 41.04 -10.16 53.28
CA TRP A 182 41.71 -10.29 51.97
C TRP A 182 42.98 -11.19 51.99
N ASP A 183 43.51 -11.37 53.18
CA ASP A 183 44.76 -12.00 53.58
C ASP A 183 44.63 -13.46 54.04
N VAL A 184 43.44 -14.07 53.97
CA VAL A 184 43.24 -15.47 54.37
C VAL A 184 43.38 -16.43 53.18
N ALA A 185 44.33 -17.38 53.27
CA ALA A 185 44.63 -18.36 52.23
C ALA A 185 43.50 -19.40 52.01
N PRO A 186 43.10 -19.70 50.75
CA PRO A 186 42.04 -20.68 50.44
C PRO A 186 42.32 -22.07 51.02
N ILE A 187 43.59 -22.46 51.08
CA ILE A 187 44.04 -23.78 51.54
C ILE A 187 43.79 -24.02 53.03
N SER A 188 43.74 -22.95 53.84
CA SER A 188 43.55 -23.03 55.29
C SER A 188 42.13 -23.42 55.71
N GLN A 189 41.19 -23.49 54.76
CA GLN A 189 39.76 -23.66 55.02
C GLN A 189 39.18 -24.95 54.39
N VAL A 190 39.93 -25.62 53.51
CA VAL A 190 39.46 -26.82 52.76
C VAL A 190 39.02 -27.92 53.73
N GLY A 191 37.77 -28.39 53.61
CA GLY A 191 37.21 -29.46 54.45
C GLY A 191 36.44 -29.01 55.70
N THR A 192 36.25 -27.70 55.94
CA THR A 192 35.34 -27.19 56.99
C THR A 192 33.90 -27.03 56.49
N ALA A 193 32.91 -27.27 57.36
CA ALA A 193 31.49 -27.14 57.02
C ALA A 193 31.15 -25.71 56.59
N GLY A 194 30.51 -25.56 55.42
CA GLY A 194 30.15 -24.25 54.85
C GLY A 194 31.24 -23.58 53.98
N ASN A 195 32.39 -24.22 53.75
CA ASN A 195 33.41 -23.70 52.83
C ASN A 195 32.93 -23.78 51.37
N PRO A 196 33.03 -22.69 50.57
CA PRO A 196 32.69 -22.70 49.15
C PRO A 196 33.79 -23.27 48.23
N TRP A 197 34.99 -23.56 48.73
CA TRP A 197 36.11 -24.05 47.92
C TRP A 197 36.15 -25.59 47.82
N PHE A 198 36.31 -26.13 46.62
CA PHE A 198 36.52 -27.56 46.36
C PHE A 198 37.73 -27.80 45.43
N SER A 199 38.32 -28.99 45.50
CA SER A 199 39.52 -29.35 44.74
C SER A 199 39.17 -30.05 43.42
N VAL A 200 39.86 -29.67 42.35
CA VAL A 200 39.79 -30.32 41.03
C VAL A 200 41.16 -30.88 40.66
N ASP A 201 41.23 -32.20 40.57
CA ASP A 201 42.43 -32.95 40.18
C ASP A 201 42.88 -32.58 38.76
N VAL A 202 44.19 -32.42 38.56
CA VAL A 202 44.77 -32.08 37.27
C VAL A 202 44.48 -33.16 36.20
N ARG A 203 44.29 -34.43 36.58
CA ARG A 203 43.83 -35.51 35.69
C ARG A 203 42.43 -35.27 35.15
N HIS A 204 41.55 -34.66 35.96
CA HIS A 204 40.22 -34.27 35.52
C HIS A 204 40.28 -33.14 34.48
N MET A 205 41.25 -32.23 34.59
CA MET A 205 41.54 -31.23 33.55
C MET A 205 42.08 -31.90 32.27
N GLY A 206 42.91 -32.93 32.41
CA GLY A 206 43.39 -33.77 31.30
C GLY A 206 42.24 -34.45 30.54
N GLN A 207 41.28 -35.02 31.28
CA GLN A 207 40.05 -35.60 30.71
C GLN A 207 39.21 -34.57 29.93
N MET A 208 39.28 -33.28 30.29
CA MET A 208 38.64 -32.18 29.57
C MET A 208 39.42 -31.71 28.33
N GLY A 209 40.60 -32.30 28.07
CA GLY A 209 41.44 -32.01 26.91
C GLY A 209 42.41 -30.84 27.11
N TYR A 210 42.76 -30.51 28.35
CA TYR A 210 43.81 -29.54 28.65
C TYR A 210 45.20 -30.21 28.64
N VAL A 211 46.20 -29.47 28.20
CA VAL A 211 47.62 -29.85 28.18
C VAL A 211 48.46 -28.73 28.78
N ARG A 212 49.70 -29.02 29.19
CA ARG A 212 50.67 -27.98 29.55
C ARG A 212 51.78 -27.90 28.50
N LEU A 213 52.27 -26.69 28.29
CA LEU A 213 53.30 -26.39 27.30
C LEU A 213 54.58 -26.01 28.05
N LYS A 214 55.63 -26.81 27.89
CA LYS A 214 56.88 -26.69 28.62
C LYS A 214 58.05 -26.39 27.69
N ASN A 215 58.97 -25.53 28.13
CA ASN A 215 60.20 -25.22 27.42
C ASN A 215 61.31 -24.99 28.45
N ALA A 216 62.43 -25.71 28.34
CA ALA A 216 63.59 -25.61 29.24
C ALA A 216 63.24 -25.65 30.76
N GLY A 217 62.27 -26.48 31.15
CA GLY A 217 61.83 -26.62 32.54
C GLY A 217 60.89 -25.52 33.05
N LYS A 218 60.52 -24.56 32.20
CA LYS A 218 59.51 -23.52 32.46
C LYS A 218 58.26 -23.79 31.64
N TYR A 219 57.13 -23.18 32.02
CA TYR A 219 55.83 -23.46 31.42
C TYR A 219 55.16 -22.18 30.92
N LEU A 220 54.44 -22.28 29.80
CA LEU A 220 53.55 -21.21 29.33
C LEU A 220 52.37 -21.08 30.29
N TYR A 221 52.12 -19.87 30.78
CA TYR A 221 50.98 -19.55 31.63
C TYR A 221 50.37 -18.20 31.28
N VAL A 222 49.10 -18.00 31.66
CA VAL A 222 48.46 -16.67 31.63
C VAL A 222 48.69 -15.97 32.96
N ASP A 223 49.31 -14.79 32.93
CA ASP A 223 49.70 -14.09 34.15
C ASP A 223 48.55 -13.20 34.67
N THR A 224 48.16 -12.18 33.89
CA THR A 224 47.13 -11.19 34.25
C THR A 224 46.45 -10.56 33.02
N VAL A 225 45.39 -9.77 33.26
CA VAL A 225 44.71 -8.93 32.26
C VAL A 225 45.40 -7.56 32.09
N TYR A 226 45.61 -7.13 30.86
CA TYR A 226 46.17 -5.83 30.44
C TYR A 226 45.09 -4.96 29.76
N TYR A 227 45.16 -3.63 29.88
CA TYR A 227 44.21 -2.69 29.25
C TYR A 227 44.85 -1.94 28.08
N ASN A 228 44.13 -1.77 26.96
CA ASN A 228 44.58 -0.86 25.88
C ASN A 228 44.22 0.61 26.17
N SER A 229 44.67 1.54 25.31
CA SER A 229 44.32 2.98 25.37
C SER A 229 42.83 3.29 25.26
N GLY A 230 42.01 2.31 24.83
CA GLY A 230 40.54 2.37 24.79
C GLY A 230 39.86 1.59 25.92
N ASN A 231 40.56 1.29 27.02
CA ASN A 231 40.06 0.56 28.21
C ASN A 231 39.52 -0.86 27.97
N SER A 232 39.87 -1.50 26.85
CA SER A 232 39.54 -2.92 26.61
C SER A 232 40.54 -3.86 27.29
N GLN A 233 40.05 -4.95 27.88
CA GLN A 233 40.84 -5.96 28.61
C GLN A 233 41.40 -7.07 27.68
N PHE A 234 42.67 -7.46 27.89
CA PHE A 234 43.40 -8.48 27.13
C PHE A 234 44.15 -9.44 28.05
N LEU A 235 44.32 -10.71 27.69
CA LEU A 235 45.20 -11.63 28.45
C LEU A 235 46.67 -11.45 28.06
N LYS A 236 47.57 -11.51 29.05
CA LYS A 236 49.02 -11.53 28.86
C LYS A 236 49.59 -12.94 29.08
N PHE A 237 50.23 -13.50 28.05
CA PHE A 237 51.01 -14.74 28.19
C PHE A 237 52.40 -14.48 28.78
N ASN A 238 52.90 -15.45 29.55
CA ASN A 238 54.24 -15.44 30.13
C ASN A 238 54.77 -16.89 30.21
N GLN A 239 56.08 -17.08 30.33
CA GLN A 239 56.73 -18.39 30.19
C GLN A 239 57.89 -18.65 31.17
N ASN A 240 58.09 -17.79 32.17
CA ASN A 240 59.26 -17.83 33.06
C ASN A 240 59.04 -18.54 34.40
N ALA A 241 57.89 -19.20 34.58
CA ALA A 241 57.51 -19.85 35.84
C ALA A 241 57.62 -21.38 35.78
N THR A 242 57.95 -21.99 36.92
CA THR A 242 57.82 -23.45 37.13
C THR A 242 56.36 -23.80 37.35
N PHE A 243 55.98 -25.05 37.07
CA PHE A 243 54.61 -25.51 37.33
C PHE A 243 54.29 -25.42 38.83
N PRO A 244 53.12 -24.88 39.23
CA PRO A 244 52.79 -24.70 40.64
C PRO A 244 52.71 -26.03 41.41
N SER A 245 53.00 -25.98 42.72
CA SER A 245 52.82 -27.10 43.65
C SER A 245 51.34 -27.44 43.86
N ASP A 246 51.08 -28.63 44.40
CA ASP A 246 49.74 -29.08 44.78
C ASP A 246 49.00 -28.07 45.68
N GLY A 247 47.69 -27.97 45.51
CA GLY A 247 46.80 -27.05 46.23
C GLY A 247 46.88 -25.59 45.77
N SER A 248 47.76 -25.26 44.81
CA SER A 248 47.86 -23.90 44.30
C SER A 248 46.63 -23.52 43.44
N PRO A 249 45.98 -22.38 43.72
CA PRO A 249 44.88 -21.88 42.90
C PRO A 249 45.35 -21.40 41.52
N MET A 250 46.67 -21.35 41.27
CA MET A 250 47.24 -20.88 40.01
C MET A 250 47.51 -22.00 39.00
N ILE A 251 47.35 -23.28 39.38
CA ILE A 251 47.55 -24.43 38.49
C ILE A 251 46.80 -24.27 37.15
N GLY A 252 45.56 -23.77 37.18
CA GLY A 252 44.75 -23.58 35.98
C GLY A 252 45.30 -22.58 34.95
N GLN A 253 46.21 -21.69 35.35
CA GLN A 253 46.82 -20.71 34.44
C GLN A 253 47.88 -21.32 33.54
N PHE A 254 48.40 -22.49 33.92
CA PHE A 254 49.50 -23.21 33.25
C PHE A 254 49.01 -24.29 32.30
N VAL A 255 47.69 -24.50 32.20
CA VAL A 255 47.10 -25.55 31.38
C VAL A 255 46.12 -24.96 30.36
N TRP A 256 46.21 -25.47 29.14
CA TRP A 256 45.61 -24.88 27.94
C TRP A 256 44.84 -25.92 27.15
N ARG A 257 43.71 -25.51 26.60
CA ARG A 257 42.94 -26.28 25.62
C ARG A 257 42.81 -25.45 24.35
N MET A 258 43.39 -25.94 23.26
CA MET A 258 43.26 -25.32 21.93
C MET A 258 42.24 -26.10 21.10
N VAL A 259 41.24 -25.42 20.58
CA VAL A 259 40.17 -26.03 19.78
C VAL A 259 40.22 -25.43 18.39
N TYR A 260 40.50 -26.26 17.39
CA TYR A 260 40.39 -25.85 16.00
C TYR A 260 38.92 -25.87 15.58
N TYR A 261 38.47 -24.79 14.95
CA TYR A 261 37.14 -24.63 14.37
C TYR A 261 37.23 -24.63 12.85
N PRO A 262 36.92 -25.77 12.19
CA PRO A 262 37.04 -25.90 10.72
C PRO A 262 36.13 -24.97 9.91
N SER A 263 35.01 -24.52 10.49
CA SER A 263 34.04 -23.67 9.79
C SER A 263 34.45 -22.20 9.70
N GLY A 264 35.36 -21.77 10.57
CA GLY A 264 35.88 -20.40 10.60
C GLY A 264 37.39 -20.32 10.35
N ASP A 265 38.05 -21.44 10.02
CA ASP A 265 39.51 -21.58 9.95
C ASP A 265 40.21 -20.74 11.03
N SER A 266 39.96 -21.15 12.27
CA SER A 266 40.39 -20.43 13.46
C SER A 266 40.66 -21.40 14.62
N ILE A 267 41.64 -21.06 15.48
CA ILE A 267 41.84 -21.73 16.77
C ILE A 267 41.26 -20.85 17.88
N TYR A 268 40.50 -21.46 18.78
CA TYR A 268 40.18 -20.87 20.08
C TYR A 268 41.12 -21.42 21.14
N ILE A 269 41.71 -20.52 21.91
CA ILE A 269 42.67 -20.83 22.97
C ILE A 269 41.98 -20.60 24.30
N ASN A 270 41.89 -21.66 25.10
CA ASN A 270 41.17 -21.64 26.36
C ASN A 270 42.15 -22.00 27.48
N PRO A 271 42.63 -21.03 28.29
CA PRO A 271 43.25 -21.34 29.57
C PRO A 271 42.21 -21.99 30.49
N PHE A 272 42.65 -22.85 31.41
CA PHE A 272 41.74 -23.37 32.44
C PHE A 272 41.43 -22.31 33.50
N SER A 273 42.33 -21.38 33.79
CA SER A 273 42.02 -20.21 34.61
C SER A 273 42.81 -18.97 34.19
N ALA A 274 42.32 -17.78 34.52
CA ALA A 274 43.01 -16.51 34.29
C ALA A 274 42.67 -15.50 35.39
N THR A 275 43.67 -14.77 35.90
CA THR A 275 43.47 -13.67 36.85
C THR A 275 43.22 -12.36 36.11
N TYR A 276 42.23 -11.59 36.52
CA TYR A 276 42.02 -10.22 36.04
C TYR A 276 42.28 -9.20 37.15
N LEU A 277 42.78 -8.02 36.78
CA LEU A 277 42.86 -6.89 37.70
C LEU A 277 41.49 -6.19 37.74
N PRO A 278 40.76 -6.20 38.86
CA PRO A 278 39.46 -5.54 38.96
C PRO A 278 39.62 -4.02 38.86
N THR A 279 38.84 -3.37 38.00
CA THR A 279 38.76 -1.90 37.94
C THR A 279 37.90 -1.30 39.07
N TYR A 280 37.18 -2.14 39.79
CA TYR A 280 36.19 -1.74 40.79
C TYR A 280 36.66 -1.93 42.24
N ASP A 281 37.83 -2.54 42.46
CA ASP A 281 38.34 -2.83 43.80
C ASP A 281 39.57 -1.96 44.12
N PRO A 282 39.39 -0.85 44.87
CA PRO A 282 40.46 0.10 45.15
C PRO A 282 41.67 -0.53 45.83
N LYS A 283 41.47 -1.57 46.66
CA LYS A 283 42.57 -2.24 47.38
C LYS A 283 43.43 -3.08 46.44
N ALA A 284 42.86 -3.70 45.41
CA ALA A 284 43.60 -4.46 44.40
C ALA A 284 44.38 -3.53 43.45
N ILE A 285 43.80 -2.36 43.18
CA ILE A 285 44.43 -1.31 42.36
C ILE A 285 45.60 -0.66 43.12
N THR A 286 45.45 -0.44 44.44
CA THR A 286 46.46 0.26 45.27
C THR A 286 47.55 -0.67 45.81
N ASP A 287 47.24 -1.93 46.18
CA ASP A 287 48.23 -2.95 46.59
C ASP A 287 48.65 -3.84 45.41
N SER A 288 48.99 -3.19 44.28
CA SER A 288 49.32 -3.85 43.01
C SER A 288 50.51 -4.82 43.11
N THR A 289 51.44 -4.58 44.05
CA THR A 289 52.61 -5.41 44.32
C THR A 289 52.18 -6.75 44.93
N ARG A 290 51.37 -6.76 46.00
CA ARG A 290 50.86 -8.01 46.57
C ARG A 290 49.88 -8.70 45.61
N PHE A 291 49.08 -7.94 44.86
CA PHE A 291 48.28 -8.53 43.79
C PHE A 291 49.13 -9.23 42.72
N ALA A 292 50.31 -8.71 42.38
CA ALA A 292 51.19 -9.36 41.42
C ALA A 292 51.88 -10.62 41.98
N THR A 293 52.27 -10.60 43.26
CA THR A 293 53.15 -11.65 43.84
C THR A 293 52.45 -12.68 44.71
N ASP A 294 51.29 -12.36 45.31
CA ASP A 294 50.62 -13.23 46.28
C ASP A 294 49.51 -14.06 45.61
N SER A 295 49.71 -15.38 45.54
CA SER A 295 48.75 -16.32 44.94
C SER A 295 47.40 -16.37 45.66
N VAL A 296 47.36 -16.06 46.95
CA VAL A 296 46.11 -16.00 47.74
C VAL A 296 45.30 -14.81 47.29
N VAL A 297 45.92 -13.64 47.22
CA VAL A 297 45.28 -12.40 46.74
C VAL A 297 44.78 -12.57 45.31
N ARG A 298 45.60 -13.16 44.41
CA ARG A 298 45.23 -13.40 43.02
C ARG A 298 44.06 -14.35 42.86
N SER A 299 43.95 -15.37 43.72
CA SER A 299 42.90 -16.39 43.62
C SER A 299 41.48 -15.82 43.70
N TRP A 300 41.27 -14.76 44.48
CA TRP A 300 39.99 -14.05 44.61
C TRP A 300 39.52 -13.35 43.33
N TYR A 301 40.46 -13.07 42.41
CA TYR A 301 40.21 -12.39 41.13
C TYR A 301 40.52 -13.30 39.94
N THR A 302 40.53 -14.61 40.17
CA THR A 302 40.79 -15.63 39.15
C THR A 302 39.49 -16.24 38.66
N PHE A 303 39.26 -16.17 37.35
CA PHE A 303 38.19 -16.92 36.70
C PHE A 303 38.71 -18.32 36.34
N THR A 304 37.88 -19.34 36.51
CA THR A 304 38.22 -20.75 36.23
C THR A 304 37.19 -21.40 35.30
N ALA A 305 37.65 -22.28 34.42
CA ALA A 305 36.80 -23.07 33.54
C ALA A 305 36.12 -24.17 34.36
N TYR A 306 34.79 -24.12 34.45
CA TYR A 306 34.06 -25.10 35.28
C TYR A 306 34.07 -26.51 34.65
N PRO A 307 34.25 -27.57 35.48
CA PRO A 307 34.26 -28.97 35.02
C PRO A 307 32.98 -29.38 34.27
N THR A 308 33.06 -30.47 33.52
CA THR A 308 31.86 -30.99 32.82
C THR A 308 30.79 -31.45 33.82
N PRO A 309 29.51 -31.44 33.42
CA PRO A 309 28.39 -32.00 34.18
C PRO A 309 28.70 -33.30 34.93
N LYS A 310 29.19 -34.29 34.18
CA LYS A 310 29.54 -35.60 34.72
C LYS A 310 30.70 -35.51 35.69
N LEU A 311 31.73 -34.75 35.36
CA LEU A 311 32.90 -34.58 36.22
C LEU A 311 32.56 -33.84 37.53
N MET A 312 31.62 -32.89 37.50
CA MET A 312 31.09 -32.25 38.70
C MET A 312 30.30 -33.24 39.56
N VAL A 313 29.49 -34.10 38.94
CA VAL A 313 28.79 -35.21 39.61
C VAL A 313 29.77 -36.23 40.19
N ASP A 314 30.92 -36.46 39.57
CA ASP A 314 31.92 -37.41 40.08
C ASP A 314 32.82 -36.81 41.18
N THR A 315 33.00 -35.47 41.18
CA THR A 315 33.93 -34.76 42.09
C THR A 315 33.23 -34.22 43.34
N LEU A 316 32.07 -33.58 43.23
CA LEU A 316 31.40 -32.91 44.37
C LEU A 316 30.84 -33.89 45.43
N PRO A 317 30.27 -35.06 45.10
CA PRO A 317 29.77 -36.00 46.10
C PRO A 317 30.86 -36.62 46.98
N ARG A 318 32.13 -36.62 46.55
CA ARG A 318 33.26 -37.07 47.40
C ARG A 318 33.44 -36.18 48.64
N TYR A 319 32.99 -34.93 48.56
CA TYR A 319 33.01 -34.02 49.71
C TYR A 319 31.90 -34.31 50.73
N ASN A 320 30.91 -35.15 50.39
CA ASN A 320 29.85 -35.59 51.30
C ASN A 320 30.24 -36.85 52.13
N GLN A 321 31.41 -37.45 51.88
CA GLN A 321 31.75 -38.78 52.43
C GLN A 321 32.16 -38.81 53.91
N ASN A 322 32.33 -37.66 54.57
CA ASN A 322 32.73 -37.57 55.98
C ASN A 322 31.82 -36.62 56.82
N GLY A 323 30.56 -36.42 56.42
CA GLY A 323 29.60 -35.56 57.16
C GLY A 323 29.79 -34.04 56.96
N VAL A 324 30.72 -33.62 56.11
CA VAL A 324 30.95 -32.21 55.77
C VAL A 324 30.10 -31.85 54.54
N PHE A 325 28.99 -31.15 54.73
CA PHE A 325 28.09 -30.83 53.63
C PHE A 325 28.59 -29.60 52.82
N HIS A 326 28.82 -29.74 51.51
CA HIS A 326 29.30 -28.65 50.65
C HIS A 326 28.14 -27.82 50.07
N PRO A 327 28.14 -26.47 50.17
CA PRO A 327 27.02 -25.61 49.76
C PRO A 327 26.58 -25.77 48.30
N ALA A 328 27.53 -26.06 47.38
CA ALA A 328 27.23 -26.30 45.97
C ALA A 328 26.28 -27.49 45.73
N LEU A 329 26.17 -28.44 46.68
CA LEU A 329 25.28 -29.58 46.57
C LEU A 329 23.79 -29.20 46.69
N GLN A 330 23.45 -28.04 47.28
CA GLN A 330 22.07 -27.54 47.44
C GLN A 330 21.47 -26.94 46.17
N VAL A 331 22.31 -26.53 45.21
CA VAL A 331 21.86 -25.95 43.95
C VAL A 331 21.38 -27.07 43.02
N PRO A 332 20.18 -26.98 42.41
CA PRO A 332 19.70 -28.00 41.49
C PRO A 332 20.71 -28.32 40.39
N VAL A 333 20.82 -29.60 39.99
CA VAL A 333 21.76 -30.05 38.93
C VAL A 333 21.62 -29.16 37.71
N ASP A 334 20.41 -28.93 37.21
CA ASP A 334 20.15 -28.16 35.99
C ASP A 334 20.57 -26.68 36.09
N GLU A 335 20.52 -26.10 37.29
CA GLU A 335 21.02 -24.74 37.56
C GLU A 335 22.56 -24.69 37.57
N ARG A 336 23.22 -25.70 38.17
CA ARG A 336 24.68 -25.87 38.06
C ARG A 336 25.13 -26.05 36.60
N MET A 337 24.32 -26.77 35.82
CA MET A 337 24.54 -27.06 34.40
C MET A 337 24.38 -25.82 33.51
N THR A 338 23.41 -24.96 33.82
CA THR A 338 23.16 -23.73 33.07
C THR A 338 24.04 -22.56 33.49
N ALA A 339 24.50 -22.50 34.75
CA ALA A 339 25.49 -21.53 35.21
C ALA A 339 26.79 -21.60 34.38
N ARG A 340 27.27 -22.82 34.10
CA ARG A 340 28.41 -23.10 33.19
C ARG A 340 28.28 -22.44 31.81
N LEU A 341 27.06 -22.31 31.29
CA LEU A 341 26.79 -21.81 29.94
C LEU A 341 26.48 -20.31 29.88
N LYS A 342 26.10 -19.72 31.02
CA LYS A 342 25.56 -18.35 31.13
C LYS A 342 26.52 -17.35 31.79
N TRP A 343 27.21 -17.70 32.89
CA TRP A 343 27.87 -16.70 33.74
C TRP A 343 29.17 -17.21 34.36
N GLY A 344 30.24 -16.45 34.20
CA GLY A 344 31.51 -16.75 34.87
C GLY A 344 31.58 -16.32 36.34
N VAL A 345 30.68 -15.44 36.79
CA VAL A 345 30.48 -14.99 38.17
C VAL A 345 28.99 -14.60 38.36
N ASN A 346 28.47 -14.68 39.59
CA ASN A 346 27.09 -14.31 39.95
C ASN A 346 26.76 -12.84 39.55
N PRO A 347 25.72 -12.58 38.72
CA PRO A 347 25.29 -11.22 38.35
C PRO A 347 24.71 -10.40 39.51
N LYS A 348 24.53 -10.97 40.70
CA LYS A 348 24.04 -10.29 41.92
C LYS A 348 25.14 -9.96 42.93
N ARG A 349 26.43 -10.02 42.55
CA ARG A 349 27.55 -9.67 43.45
C ARG A 349 27.52 -8.18 43.78
N LYS A 350 26.88 -7.80 44.90
CA LYS A 350 26.94 -6.46 45.47
C LYS A 350 28.24 -6.29 46.26
N ILE A 351 29.03 -5.27 45.94
CA ILE A 351 30.18 -4.85 46.75
C ILE A 351 29.74 -3.59 47.50
N GLY A 352 29.81 -3.61 48.83
CA GLY A 352 29.36 -2.51 49.68
C GLY A 352 30.10 -1.20 49.41
N ALA A 353 29.38 -0.08 49.51
CA ALA A 353 29.91 1.26 49.30
C ALA A 353 30.92 1.65 50.38
N VAL A 354 32.05 2.23 49.98
CA VAL A 354 32.81 3.16 50.83
C VAL A 354 32.23 4.54 50.51
N THR A 355 31.52 5.12 51.47
CA THR A 355 30.72 6.37 51.37
C THR A 355 31.59 7.62 51.15
N PRO A 356 31.01 8.82 50.93
CA PRO A 356 29.98 9.22 49.97
C PRO A 356 30.38 10.51 49.20
N GLY A 357 30.19 10.56 47.87
CA GLY A 357 30.44 11.79 47.11
C GLY A 357 30.21 11.77 45.60
N ALA A 358 30.25 10.64 44.90
CA ALA A 358 29.92 10.61 43.47
C ALA A 358 29.57 9.19 42.97
N GLY A 359 28.31 8.98 42.54
CA GLY A 359 27.89 7.83 41.73
C GLY A 359 27.28 6.65 42.50
N ALA A 360 26.12 6.17 42.02
CA ALA A 360 25.40 5.01 42.54
C ALA A 360 26.20 3.70 42.41
N PRO A 361 25.88 2.65 43.20
CA PRO A 361 26.39 1.30 42.98
C PRO A 361 25.97 0.82 41.59
N ILE A 362 26.93 0.46 40.75
CA ILE A 362 26.70 -0.02 39.38
C ILE A 362 26.65 -1.55 39.37
N ASP A 363 25.51 -2.10 38.93
CA ASP A 363 25.36 -3.52 38.60
C ASP A 363 26.23 -3.85 37.38
N TYR A 364 27.28 -4.67 37.55
CA TYR A 364 28.07 -5.16 36.42
C TYR A 364 27.60 -6.55 35.99
N SER A 365 27.13 -6.66 34.75
CA SER A 365 26.83 -7.93 34.09
C SER A 365 27.96 -8.27 33.10
N TYR A 366 28.84 -9.20 33.47
CA TYR A 366 29.88 -9.71 32.57
C TYR A 366 29.50 -11.10 32.03
N TYR A 367 29.37 -11.25 30.72
CA TYR A 367 29.18 -12.53 30.03
C TYR A 367 30.53 -13.14 29.62
N HIS A 368 31.39 -13.46 30.58
CA HIS A 368 32.67 -14.11 30.24
C HIS A 368 32.49 -15.61 29.99
N ARG A 369 32.73 -16.03 28.74
CA ARG A 369 33.24 -17.37 28.44
C ARG A 369 34.75 -17.19 28.20
N LEU A 370 35.64 -18.00 28.81
CA LEU A 370 37.09 -18.00 28.48
C LEU A 370 37.32 -18.59 27.07
N TYR A 371 36.87 -17.88 26.05
CA TYR A 371 37.33 -18.07 24.68
C TYR A 371 38.08 -16.83 24.28
N VAL A 372 39.31 -17.02 23.82
CA VAL A 372 40.19 -15.94 23.42
C VAL A 372 40.55 -16.18 21.96
N SER A 373 40.28 -15.21 21.10
CA SER A 373 40.80 -15.24 19.73
C SER A 373 42.08 -14.42 19.67
N LEU A 374 43.12 -14.96 19.04
CA LEU A 374 44.35 -14.21 18.77
C LEU A 374 44.04 -12.93 17.98
N GLN A 375 44.39 -11.78 18.55
CA GLN A 375 44.19 -10.46 17.94
C GLN A 375 45.46 -9.64 18.15
N ASN A 376 46.09 -9.17 17.07
CA ASN A 376 47.27 -8.30 17.09
C ASN A 376 48.40 -8.83 17.99
N LEU A 377 49.23 -9.71 17.41
CA LEU A 377 50.48 -10.19 17.98
C LEU A 377 51.58 -9.09 18.13
N THR A 378 51.29 -7.86 17.70
CA THR A 378 52.16 -6.68 17.81
C THR A 378 51.39 -5.45 18.29
N VAL A 379 52.05 -4.65 19.12
CA VAL A 379 51.53 -3.41 19.71
C VAL A 379 52.54 -2.31 19.46
N ASP A 380 52.16 -1.26 18.74
CA ASP A 380 52.99 -0.06 18.54
C ASP A 380 54.45 -0.37 18.15
N GLY A 381 54.64 -1.41 17.32
CA GLY A 381 55.96 -1.84 16.83
C GLY A 381 56.85 -2.59 17.85
N LYS A 382 56.36 -2.94 19.05
CA LYS A 382 57.11 -3.70 20.05
C LYS A 382 56.58 -5.13 20.26
N PRO A 383 57.46 -6.09 20.64
CA PRO A 383 57.07 -7.43 21.10
C PRO A 383 56.04 -7.39 22.23
N GLY A 384 54.82 -7.87 21.98
CA GLY A 384 53.78 -7.92 23.00
C GLY A 384 52.57 -8.69 22.52
N THR A 385 52.39 -9.93 22.98
CA THR A 385 51.25 -10.76 22.58
C THR A 385 49.98 -10.26 23.27
N ARG A 386 49.03 -9.70 22.52
CA ARG A 386 47.66 -9.41 23.02
C ARG A 386 46.69 -10.49 22.55
N VAL A 387 45.69 -10.80 23.38
CA VAL A 387 44.61 -11.73 23.04
C VAL A 387 43.31 -11.18 23.63
N THR A 388 42.27 -11.11 22.82
CA THR A 388 41.02 -10.44 23.20
C THR A 388 40.05 -11.41 23.83
N LEU A 389 39.57 -11.06 25.02
CA LEU A 389 38.47 -11.76 25.69
C LEU A 389 37.16 -11.41 24.97
N HIS A 390 36.49 -12.39 24.39
CA HIS A 390 35.17 -12.17 23.78
C HIS A 390 34.11 -11.95 24.86
N ASN A 391 33.46 -10.78 24.86
CA ASN A 391 32.29 -10.47 25.70
C ASN A 391 31.18 -9.79 24.86
N THR A 392 30.43 -10.60 24.11
CA THR A 392 29.15 -10.27 23.42
C THR A 392 29.09 -9.21 22.30
N LYS A 393 28.35 -9.61 21.24
CA LYS A 393 27.63 -8.92 20.14
C LYS A 393 28.13 -7.65 19.43
N GLU A 394 29.07 -6.86 19.92
CA GLU A 394 29.57 -5.69 19.16
C GLU A 394 31.10 -5.67 18.99
N ASN A 395 31.50 -5.93 17.75
CA ASN A 395 32.70 -5.48 17.04
C ASN A 395 34.06 -5.40 17.77
N GLY A 396 34.86 -6.46 17.61
CA GLY A 396 36.30 -6.33 17.38
C GLY A 396 36.66 -6.96 16.03
N LYS A 397 37.31 -6.23 15.11
CA LYS A 397 37.87 -6.82 13.89
C LYS A 397 38.99 -7.79 14.27
N ILE A 398 38.85 -9.07 13.92
CA ILE A 398 39.95 -10.05 14.01
C ILE A 398 40.97 -9.70 12.94
N ASN A 399 42.20 -9.37 13.36
CA ASN A 399 43.27 -9.01 12.42
C ASN A 399 44.14 -10.20 12.02
N THR A 400 44.32 -11.21 12.89
CA THR A 400 45.12 -12.43 12.61
C THR A 400 44.21 -13.62 12.30
N GLN A 401 44.33 -14.17 11.09
CA GLN A 401 43.64 -15.39 10.62
C GLN A 401 44.57 -16.62 10.76
N ILE A 402 44.02 -17.79 11.09
CA ILE A 402 44.79 -19.03 11.33
C ILE A 402 44.27 -20.16 10.43
N ASN A 403 44.91 -20.43 9.31
CA ASN A 403 44.45 -21.44 8.34
C ASN A 403 45.46 -22.58 8.16
N PHE A 404 45.03 -23.76 7.73
CA PHE A 404 45.96 -24.76 7.22
C PHE A 404 46.51 -24.25 5.89
N GLY A 405 47.84 -24.17 5.73
CA GLY A 405 48.52 -23.35 4.72
C GLY A 405 48.29 -23.61 3.23
N CYS A 406 47.20 -24.30 2.86
CA CYS A 406 46.65 -24.52 1.52
C CYS A 406 45.65 -23.44 1.06
N TYR A 407 45.41 -22.38 1.85
CA TYR A 407 44.53 -21.25 1.50
C TYR A 407 45.34 -19.98 1.18
N GLU A 408 45.28 -19.52 -0.08
CA GLU A 408 45.85 -18.24 -0.52
C GLU A 408 44.76 -17.15 -0.56
N PRO A 409 44.83 -16.09 0.26
CA PRO A 409 43.79 -15.06 0.32
C PRO A 409 43.70 -14.16 -0.94
N CYS A 410 44.62 -14.31 -1.91
CA CYS A 410 44.65 -13.56 -3.16
C CYS A 410 44.25 -14.39 -4.40
N LYS A 411 43.89 -15.67 -4.24
CA LYS A 411 43.21 -16.43 -5.30
C LYS A 411 41.73 -16.49 -4.95
N MET A 412 40.87 -16.05 -5.86
CA MET A 412 39.44 -16.34 -5.74
C MET A 412 39.27 -17.86 -5.73
N ALA A 413 38.92 -18.41 -4.58
CA ALA A 413 38.23 -19.69 -4.54
C ALA A 413 37.00 -19.53 -5.44
N THR A 414 36.83 -20.39 -6.44
CA THR A 414 35.62 -20.44 -7.26
C THR A 414 34.44 -20.63 -6.31
N SER A 415 33.75 -19.54 -6.00
CA SER A 415 32.63 -19.56 -5.08
C SER A 415 31.46 -20.21 -5.79
N ASP A 416 30.96 -21.31 -5.22
CA ASP A 416 29.70 -21.91 -5.64
C ASP A 416 28.49 -21.06 -5.22
N ARG A 417 28.69 -19.93 -4.55
CA ARG A 417 27.62 -18.99 -4.23
C ARG A 417 27.22 -18.19 -5.47
N VAL A 418 25.92 -18.03 -5.65
CA VAL A 418 25.34 -17.15 -6.67
C VAL A 418 24.36 -16.18 -6.01
N SER A 419 23.95 -15.16 -6.76
CA SER A 419 22.90 -14.23 -6.35
C SER A 419 21.94 -13.98 -7.49
N ILE A 420 20.68 -13.76 -7.14
CA ILE A 420 19.73 -13.12 -8.04
C ILE A 420 19.96 -11.61 -7.95
N ASP A 421 19.91 -10.93 -9.08
CA ASP A 421 20.06 -9.48 -9.12
C ASP A 421 18.92 -8.76 -8.42
N PRO A 422 19.16 -7.56 -7.84
CA PRO A 422 18.09 -6.79 -7.24
C PRO A 422 17.07 -6.36 -8.29
N ASP A 423 15.85 -6.89 -8.19
CA ASP A 423 14.71 -6.48 -9.03
C ASP A 423 13.35 -6.94 -8.44
N LEU A 424 12.27 -6.69 -9.16
CA LEU A 424 10.91 -7.15 -8.90
C LEU A 424 10.59 -8.43 -9.70
N TYR A 425 10.12 -9.46 -9.00
CA TYR A 425 9.90 -10.79 -9.54
C TYR A 425 8.53 -11.36 -9.18
N LEU A 426 8.00 -12.22 -10.04
CA LEU A 426 7.08 -13.29 -9.64
C LEU A 426 7.90 -14.55 -9.34
N ILE A 427 7.46 -15.35 -8.38
CA ILE A 427 8.18 -16.57 -7.98
C ILE A 427 7.28 -17.79 -8.22
N ARG A 428 7.75 -18.74 -9.02
CA ARG A 428 7.02 -19.98 -9.35
C ARG A 428 7.82 -21.23 -8.95
N ASN A 429 7.13 -22.24 -8.43
CA ASN A 429 7.73 -23.53 -8.06
C ASN A 429 7.63 -24.61 -9.17
N GLU A 430 8.21 -25.79 -8.94
CA GLU A 430 8.23 -26.93 -9.89
C GLU A 430 6.84 -27.44 -10.28
N ARG A 431 5.85 -27.22 -9.41
CA ARG A 431 4.47 -27.64 -9.63
C ARG A 431 3.70 -26.65 -10.50
N GLY A 432 4.29 -25.52 -10.87
CA GLY A 432 3.61 -24.43 -11.57
C GLY A 432 2.81 -23.49 -10.65
N GLN A 433 3.01 -23.57 -9.33
CA GLN A 433 2.33 -22.70 -8.37
C GLN A 433 3.14 -21.43 -8.14
N TYR A 434 2.47 -20.32 -7.87
CA TYR A 434 3.07 -19.02 -7.60
C TYR A 434 3.04 -18.71 -6.10
N LEU A 435 4.08 -18.02 -5.64
CA LEU A 435 4.18 -17.58 -4.26
C LEU A 435 3.29 -16.35 -4.04
N HIS A 436 2.26 -16.50 -3.23
CA HIS A 436 1.20 -15.53 -3.04
C HIS A 436 0.96 -15.25 -1.55
N VAL A 437 0.59 -14.01 -1.23
CA VAL A 437 0.09 -13.60 0.09
C VAL A 437 -1.43 -13.37 0.01
N PRO A 438 -2.27 -14.37 0.34
CA PRO A 438 -3.71 -14.27 0.17
C PRO A 438 -4.34 -13.31 1.18
N LEU A 439 -5.49 -12.75 0.80
CA LEU A 439 -6.25 -11.83 1.67
C LEU A 439 -6.58 -12.45 3.03
N TYR A 440 -7.04 -13.69 3.07
CA TYR A 440 -7.45 -14.39 4.29
C TYR A 440 -6.28 -14.78 5.22
N SER A 441 -5.03 -14.53 4.82
CA SER A 441 -3.87 -14.76 5.68
C SER A 441 -3.76 -13.63 6.72
N ALA A 442 -4.34 -13.86 7.90
CA ALA A 442 -4.12 -13.07 9.13
C ALA A 442 -2.67 -13.05 9.62
N HIS A 443 -1.87 -13.98 9.12
CA HIS A 443 -0.57 -14.34 9.66
C HIS A 443 0.54 -14.02 8.68
N ASP A 444 0.34 -13.02 7.80
CA ASP A 444 1.19 -12.57 6.69
C ASP A 444 1.98 -13.68 5.98
N SER A 445 1.45 -14.91 5.90
CA SER A 445 2.23 -16.06 5.46
C SER A 445 2.07 -16.25 3.96
N ALA A 446 3.20 -16.40 3.27
CA ALA A 446 3.21 -16.73 1.86
C ALA A 446 2.79 -18.19 1.64
N VAL A 447 1.94 -18.45 0.65
CA VAL A 447 1.49 -19.79 0.26
C VAL A 447 1.68 -20.02 -1.24
N TRP A 448 1.75 -21.29 -1.63
CA TRP A 448 1.83 -21.69 -3.03
C TRP A 448 0.43 -21.90 -3.60
N VAL A 449 0.06 -21.13 -4.63
CA VAL A 449 -1.26 -21.20 -5.27
C VAL A 449 -1.14 -21.45 -6.77
N PHE A 450 -2.09 -22.19 -7.34
CA PHE A 450 -2.26 -22.21 -8.79
C PHE A 450 -2.93 -20.91 -9.23
N LEU A 451 -2.61 -20.44 -10.43
CA LEU A 451 -3.32 -19.31 -11.03
C LEU A 451 -4.60 -19.80 -11.67
N ASP A 452 -5.73 -19.19 -11.29
CA ASP A 452 -6.99 -19.39 -12.00
C ASP A 452 -6.97 -18.64 -13.34
N LYS A 453 -7.89 -19.00 -14.25
CA LYS A 453 -7.91 -18.58 -15.68
C LYS A 453 -7.75 -17.07 -15.91
N ASN A 454 -8.17 -16.24 -14.95
CA ASN A 454 -8.24 -14.78 -15.06
C ASN A 454 -7.44 -14.05 -13.94
N VAL A 455 -6.50 -14.75 -13.31
CA VAL A 455 -5.58 -14.13 -12.33
C VAL A 455 -4.36 -13.57 -13.08
N HIS A 456 -4.14 -12.27 -12.93
CA HIS A 456 -2.98 -11.56 -13.47
C HIS A 456 -1.99 -11.22 -12.35
N PRO A 457 -1.08 -12.15 -11.97
CA PRO A 457 -0.17 -11.94 -10.84
C PRO A 457 0.76 -10.72 -11.01
N GLU A 458 1.06 -10.33 -12.25
CA GLU A 458 1.83 -9.14 -12.61
C GLU A 458 1.13 -7.82 -12.26
N GLU A 459 -0.19 -7.82 -12.10
CA GLU A 459 -1.01 -6.67 -11.70
C GLU A 459 -1.26 -6.64 -10.18
N LEU A 460 -0.91 -7.71 -9.45
CA LEU A 460 -1.27 -7.94 -8.06
C LEU A 460 -0.03 -7.92 -7.14
N PRO A 461 0.20 -6.83 -6.37
CA PRO A 461 1.36 -6.71 -5.49
C PRO A 461 1.54 -7.84 -4.45
N SER A 462 0.49 -8.60 -4.09
CA SER A 462 0.60 -9.78 -3.23
C SER A 462 1.37 -10.95 -3.84
N PHE A 463 1.49 -11.01 -5.17
CA PHE A 463 2.29 -12.00 -5.91
C PHE A 463 3.70 -11.51 -6.22
N GLN A 464 3.97 -10.23 -6.00
CA GLN A 464 5.21 -9.59 -6.42
C GLN A 464 6.22 -9.55 -5.28
N TRP A 465 7.46 -9.92 -5.59
CA TRP A 465 8.54 -10.09 -4.64
C TRP A 465 9.76 -9.29 -5.08
N ILE A 466 10.26 -8.45 -4.18
CA ILE A 466 11.45 -7.64 -4.36
C ILE A 466 12.65 -8.43 -3.87
N VAL A 467 13.66 -8.55 -4.71
CA VAL A 467 14.95 -9.13 -4.34
C VAL A 467 15.94 -8.01 -4.06
N GLU A 468 16.68 -8.10 -2.96
CA GLU A 468 17.78 -7.20 -2.61
C GLU A 468 19.04 -7.98 -2.26
N LYS A 469 20.23 -7.47 -2.61
CA LYS A 469 21.50 -8.02 -2.14
C LYS A 469 21.82 -7.47 -0.75
N ARG A 470 22.27 -8.32 0.17
CA ARG A 470 22.82 -7.88 1.47
C ARG A 470 24.11 -7.07 1.28
N PHE A 471 25.02 -7.59 0.45
CA PHE A 471 26.27 -6.95 0.08
C PHE A 471 26.17 -6.43 -1.35
N LYS A 472 25.81 -5.15 -1.50
CA LYS A 472 25.40 -4.54 -2.78
C LYS A 472 26.43 -4.71 -3.92
N ASN A 473 27.71 -4.71 -3.58
CA ASN A 473 28.81 -4.74 -4.55
C ASN A 473 29.47 -6.11 -4.67
N ALA A 474 28.98 -7.13 -3.96
CA ALA A 474 29.53 -8.47 -4.06
C ALA A 474 28.98 -9.20 -5.29
N GLU A 475 29.85 -9.91 -6.00
CA GLU A 475 29.49 -10.77 -7.13
C GLU A 475 28.48 -11.85 -6.69
N ALA A 476 28.73 -12.46 -5.53
CA ALA A 476 27.79 -13.33 -4.82
C ALA A 476 27.56 -12.82 -3.38
N SER A 477 26.29 -12.55 -3.08
CA SER A 477 25.74 -12.09 -1.81
C SER A 477 24.52 -12.93 -1.41
N PRO A 478 24.30 -13.17 -0.11
CA PRO A 478 22.96 -13.49 0.38
C PRO A 478 21.95 -12.44 -0.09
N ILE A 479 20.74 -12.88 -0.40
CA ILE A 479 19.65 -12.03 -0.85
C ILE A 479 18.53 -11.97 0.19
N ASN A 480 17.79 -10.87 0.17
CA ASN A 480 16.50 -10.75 0.85
C ASN A 480 15.40 -10.80 -0.21
N ILE A 481 14.32 -11.52 0.07
CA ILE A 481 13.14 -11.61 -0.79
C ILE A 481 11.96 -11.03 0.00
N ILE A 482 11.40 -9.93 -0.47
CA ILE A 482 10.48 -9.08 0.31
C ILE A 482 9.18 -8.94 -0.48
N ASN A 483 8.03 -9.16 0.15
CA ASN A 483 6.77 -9.00 -0.58
C ASN A 483 6.49 -7.51 -0.90
N ARG A 484 6.02 -7.20 -2.11
CA ARG A 484 5.77 -5.80 -2.52
C ARG A 484 4.60 -5.18 -1.75
N GLU A 485 3.55 -5.93 -1.42
CA GLU A 485 2.37 -5.44 -0.68
C GLU A 485 2.59 -5.43 0.84
N PHE A 486 3.24 -6.45 1.41
CA PHE A 486 3.32 -6.66 2.87
C PHE A 486 4.73 -6.48 3.46
N GLY A 487 5.73 -6.17 2.64
CA GLY A 487 7.14 -6.06 3.03
C GLY A 487 7.60 -4.70 3.58
N GLN A 488 6.68 -3.88 4.08
CA GLN A 488 7.01 -2.58 4.69
C GLN A 488 7.90 -2.71 5.95
N ILE A 489 8.58 -1.64 6.38
CA ILE A 489 9.43 -1.68 7.59
C ILE A 489 8.58 -1.54 8.86
N ASN A 490 8.77 -2.45 9.82
CA ASN A 490 8.07 -2.44 11.10
C ASN A 490 8.55 -1.26 11.97
N LYS A 491 7.64 -0.40 12.42
CA LYS A 491 7.94 0.78 13.27
C LYS A 491 8.00 0.49 14.79
N GLY A 492 7.59 -0.69 15.25
CA GLY A 492 7.51 -1.00 16.69
C GLY A 492 7.50 -2.49 17.03
N GLY A 493 7.54 -2.81 18.33
CA GLY A 493 7.58 -4.18 18.87
C GLY A 493 8.98 -4.82 18.86
N MET A 494 9.05 -6.12 19.18
CA MET A 494 10.30 -6.91 19.26
C MET A 494 11.15 -6.90 17.96
N TYR A 495 10.56 -6.50 16.83
CA TYR A 495 11.17 -6.55 15.50
C TYR A 495 11.18 -5.19 14.77
N ALA A 496 11.16 -4.07 15.51
CA ALA A 496 11.27 -2.74 14.92
C ALA A 496 12.52 -2.62 14.02
N GLY A 497 12.39 -2.04 12.82
CA GLY A 497 13.45 -1.91 11.81
C GLY A 497 13.60 -3.08 10.83
N ASN A 498 12.91 -4.20 11.07
CA ASN A 498 12.84 -5.34 10.13
C ASN A 498 11.77 -5.12 9.06
N TYR A 499 11.89 -5.82 7.94
CA TYR A 499 10.80 -5.92 6.96
C TYR A 499 9.63 -6.71 7.57
N GLY A 500 8.39 -6.37 7.18
CA GLY A 500 7.16 -7.02 7.59
C GLY A 500 7.12 -8.46 7.11
N LEU A 501 6.76 -8.67 5.85
CA LEU A 501 6.86 -9.98 5.20
C LEU A 501 8.08 -10.08 4.27
N ALA A 502 9.12 -10.74 4.76
CA ALA A 502 10.34 -11.00 4.00
C ALA A 502 11.04 -12.30 4.41
N PHE A 503 11.78 -12.86 3.47
CA PHE A 503 12.76 -13.92 3.69
C PHE A 503 14.15 -13.30 3.63
N MET A 504 14.90 -13.38 4.73
CA MET A 504 16.16 -12.67 4.90
C MET A 504 17.35 -13.60 4.80
N ASP A 505 18.49 -13.07 4.36
CA ASP A 505 19.80 -13.73 4.37
C ASP A 505 19.83 -15.08 3.63
N ILE A 506 19.09 -15.18 2.52
CA ILE A 506 19.05 -16.40 1.70
C ILE A 506 20.32 -16.48 0.88
N GLN A 507 21.16 -17.47 1.16
CA GLN A 507 22.33 -17.77 0.34
C GLN A 507 21.95 -18.77 -0.76
N LEU A 508 22.07 -18.35 -2.02
CA LEU A 508 21.90 -19.24 -3.16
C LEU A 508 23.24 -19.89 -3.53
N MET A 509 23.17 -21.09 -4.08
CA MET A 509 24.32 -21.86 -4.52
C MET A 509 24.11 -22.29 -5.97
N LYS A 510 25.19 -22.32 -6.76
CA LYS A 510 25.23 -22.66 -8.17
C LYS A 510 24.59 -24.01 -8.35
N ASP A 511 23.60 -24.05 -9.24
CA ASP A 511 22.82 -25.22 -9.61
C ASP A 511 22.05 -25.89 -8.43
N GLN A 512 21.97 -25.29 -7.22
CA GLN A 512 21.15 -25.81 -6.12
C GLN A 512 19.75 -25.20 -6.14
N HIS A 513 18.75 -26.07 -6.22
CA HIS A 513 17.36 -25.65 -6.29
C HIS A 513 16.70 -25.44 -4.91
N ALA A 514 17.38 -25.71 -3.78
CA ALA A 514 16.77 -25.66 -2.43
C ALA A 514 17.51 -24.80 -1.39
N PRO A 515 17.57 -23.46 -1.54
CA PRO A 515 18.33 -22.59 -0.62
C PRO A 515 17.55 -22.06 0.60
N PHE A 516 16.23 -22.28 0.71
CA PHE A 516 15.42 -21.61 1.74
C PHE A 516 15.39 -22.36 3.08
N LYS A 517 16.47 -22.28 3.86
CA LYS A 517 16.48 -22.68 5.28
C LYS A 517 16.72 -21.48 6.18
N GLY A 518 15.64 -20.82 6.61
CA GLY A 518 15.69 -19.73 7.60
C GLY A 518 15.69 -20.24 9.04
N ARG A 519 16.48 -19.61 9.91
CA ARG A 519 16.49 -19.82 11.37
C ARG A 519 15.45 -18.93 12.04
N THR A 520 14.27 -19.44 12.41
CA THR A 520 13.49 -19.06 13.62
C THR A 520 12.17 -19.84 13.71
N LYS A 521 11.74 -20.16 14.93
CA LYS A 521 10.47 -20.85 15.24
C LYS A 521 9.30 -19.86 15.05
N THR A 522 8.22 -20.34 14.43
CA THR A 522 7.03 -19.64 13.89
C THR A 522 7.26 -18.99 12.52
N TRP A 523 6.28 -19.13 11.61
CA TRP A 523 6.30 -18.85 10.16
C TRP A 523 6.86 -20.01 9.32
N GLY A 524 6.04 -21.06 9.19
CA GLY A 524 6.38 -22.31 8.51
C GLY A 524 6.41 -22.17 6.99
N TRP A 525 7.57 -22.46 6.40
CA TRP A 525 7.74 -22.63 4.96
C TRP A 525 6.98 -23.86 4.45
N ASN A 526 6.27 -23.70 3.34
CA ASN A 526 5.64 -24.78 2.59
C ASN A 526 6.71 -25.57 1.81
N LYS A 527 6.62 -26.90 1.79
CA LYS A 527 7.70 -27.88 1.50
C LYS A 527 8.21 -27.93 0.03
N GLN A 528 7.97 -26.89 -0.77
CA GLN A 528 8.14 -26.94 -2.23
C GLN A 528 9.31 -26.07 -2.70
N ILE A 529 9.99 -26.54 -3.74
CA ILE A 529 11.32 -26.10 -4.20
C ILE A 529 11.18 -24.88 -5.15
N VAL A 530 12.03 -23.86 -4.98
CA VAL A 530 12.15 -22.70 -5.88
C VAL A 530 13.61 -22.58 -6.31
N ASN A 531 13.86 -22.64 -7.62
CA ASN A 531 15.18 -22.51 -8.22
C ASN A 531 15.56 -21.04 -8.44
N SER A 532 16.86 -20.75 -8.47
CA SER A 532 17.43 -19.42 -8.69
C SER A 532 17.45 -18.95 -10.15
N GLU A 533 16.90 -19.74 -11.08
CA GLU A 533 16.83 -19.38 -12.50
C GLU A 533 15.97 -18.14 -12.73
N VAL A 534 16.55 -17.10 -13.33
CA VAL A 534 15.87 -15.87 -13.72
C VAL A 534 15.44 -15.95 -15.18
N ILE A 535 14.16 -15.72 -15.44
CA ILE A 535 13.59 -15.71 -16.79
C ILE A 535 12.86 -14.39 -17.08
N ASP A 536 12.80 -14.05 -18.37
CA ASP A 536 12.10 -12.87 -18.85
C ASP A 536 10.57 -13.08 -18.85
N PHE A 537 9.83 -12.05 -18.47
CA PHE A 537 8.36 -12.09 -18.43
C PHE A 537 7.73 -12.30 -19.80
N GLU A 538 8.20 -11.62 -20.85
CA GLU A 538 7.60 -11.73 -22.18
C GLU A 538 7.74 -13.14 -22.76
N LYS A 539 8.85 -13.84 -22.41
CA LYS A 539 9.06 -15.24 -22.80
C LYS A 539 8.09 -16.20 -22.11
N THR A 540 7.45 -15.81 -21.01
CA THR A 540 6.62 -16.71 -20.19
C THR A 540 5.18 -16.28 -19.99
N LYS A 541 4.83 -15.03 -20.34
CA LYS A 541 3.48 -14.44 -20.21
C LYS A 541 2.37 -15.33 -20.79
N ASN A 542 2.56 -15.85 -22.00
CA ASN A 542 1.55 -16.68 -22.68
C ASN A 542 1.35 -18.06 -22.05
N ASN A 543 2.26 -18.50 -21.17
CA ASN A 543 2.28 -19.82 -20.56
C ASN A 543 2.35 -19.74 -19.01
N MET A 544 1.84 -18.66 -18.41
CA MET A 544 1.94 -18.46 -16.96
C MET A 544 1.23 -19.56 -16.15
N SER A 545 0.20 -20.20 -16.70
CA SER A 545 -0.51 -21.34 -16.11
C SER A 545 0.15 -22.71 -16.38
N ALA A 546 1.16 -22.78 -17.26
CA ALA A 546 1.78 -24.04 -17.66
C ALA A 546 2.75 -24.57 -16.59
N LYS A 547 2.75 -25.90 -16.39
CA LYS A 547 3.74 -26.60 -15.56
C LYS A 547 5.10 -26.52 -16.23
N LYS A 548 6.06 -25.82 -15.61
CA LYS A 548 7.45 -25.67 -16.07
C LYS A 548 8.39 -25.61 -14.87
N ALA A 549 9.69 -25.60 -15.14
CA ALA A 549 10.73 -25.48 -14.13
C ALA A 549 10.48 -24.28 -13.17
N PRO A 550 10.80 -24.45 -11.88
CA PRO A 550 10.71 -23.40 -10.84
C PRO A 550 11.63 -22.25 -11.22
N THR A 551 11.18 -21.00 -11.07
CA THR A 551 11.90 -19.84 -11.63
C THR A 551 11.49 -18.51 -10.98
N PHE A 552 12.41 -17.54 -11.01
CA PHE A 552 12.17 -16.13 -10.77
C PHE A 552 11.85 -15.44 -12.10
N ILE A 553 10.65 -14.88 -12.23
CA ILE A 553 10.17 -14.24 -13.46
C ILE A 553 10.28 -12.74 -13.28
N ARG A 554 11.20 -12.10 -14.00
CA ARG A 554 11.52 -10.67 -13.85
C ARG A 554 10.42 -9.80 -14.46
N LEU A 555 9.81 -8.91 -13.68
CA LEU A 555 8.72 -8.07 -14.17
C LEU A 555 9.22 -6.87 -15.02
N PRO A 556 8.52 -6.50 -16.10
CA PRO A 556 8.83 -5.30 -16.90
C PRO A 556 8.63 -3.98 -16.16
N LYS A 557 9.19 -2.90 -16.72
CA LYS A 557 9.12 -1.53 -16.17
C LYS A 557 7.70 -1.06 -15.88
N GLN A 558 6.73 -1.38 -16.74
CA GLN A 558 5.33 -0.95 -16.60
C GLN A 558 4.68 -1.36 -15.27
N TYR A 559 5.10 -2.50 -14.69
CA TYR A 559 4.61 -2.93 -13.38
C TYR A 559 5.42 -2.31 -12.25
N LYS A 560 6.69 -1.97 -12.46
CA LYS A 560 7.54 -1.31 -11.45
C LYS A 560 7.15 0.15 -11.23
N ASN A 561 6.82 0.86 -12.31
CA ASN A 561 6.56 2.30 -12.30
C ASN A 561 5.08 2.70 -12.19
N ASN A 562 4.16 1.73 -12.10
CA ASN A 562 2.74 2.01 -11.85
C ASN A 562 2.47 2.09 -10.34
N PRO A 563 2.16 3.28 -9.78
CA PRO A 563 1.89 3.45 -8.36
C PRO A 563 0.50 2.93 -7.94
N ASN A 564 -0.41 2.65 -8.87
CA ASN A 564 -1.82 2.36 -8.59
C ASN A 564 -2.16 0.85 -8.72
N LEU A 565 -1.15 -0.04 -8.71
CA LEU A 565 -1.39 -1.48 -8.83
C LEU A 565 -2.13 -2.06 -7.62
N GLY A 566 -2.91 -3.11 -7.82
CA GLY A 566 -3.56 -3.89 -6.75
C GLY A 566 -4.84 -3.30 -6.14
N TYR A 567 -5.23 -2.07 -6.49
CA TYR A 567 -6.46 -1.46 -6.00
C TYR A 567 -7.14 -0.61 -7.09
N GLN A 568 -8.47 -0.55 -7.05
CA GLN A 568 -9.25 0.30 -7.94
C GLN A 568 -8.98 1.79 -7.70
N TRP A 569 -8.77 2.51 -8.80
CA TRP A 569 -8.51 3.95 -8.80
C TRP A 569 -9.65 4.71 -9.46
N ILE A 570 -10.44 5.44 -8.67
CA ILE A 570 -11.57 6.24 -9.16
C ILE A 570 -11.19 7.72 -9.02
N ASN A 571 -11.18 8.44 -10.14
CA ASN A 571 -10.84 9.86 -10.17
C ASN A 571 -11.84 10.66 -9.31
N ARG A 572 -11.34 11.48 -8.37
CA ARG A 572 -12.14 12.29 -7.45
C ARG A 572 -13.20 13.13 -8.15
N ASP A 573 -12.84 13.79 -9.24
CA ASP A 573 -13.72 14.74 -9.94
C ASP A 573 -14.88 14.04 -10.64
N THR A 574 -14.69 12.75 -10.96
CA THR A 574 -15.73 11.91 -11.56
C THR A 574 -16.43 11.00 -10.55
N ALA A 575 -15.81 10.72 -9.40
CA ALA A 575 -16.33 9.84 -8.34
C ALA A 575 -17.53 10.46 -7.61
N THR A 576 -17.55 11.79 -7.47
CA THR A 576 -18.64 12.54 -6.82
C THR A 576 -19.89 12.69 -7.69
N VAL A 577 -19.82 12.31 -8.97
CA VAL A 577 -20.88 12.56 -9.96
C VAL A 577 -21.33 11.28 -10.68
N ASN A 578 -20.45 10.28 -10.79
CA ASN A 578 -20.80 9.00 -11.38
C ASN A 578 -21.43 8.07 -10.34
N LEU A 579 -22.45 7.34 -10.80
CA LEU A 579 -23.05 6.25 -10.05
C LEU A 579 -22.53 4.91 -10.57
N TYR A 580 -22.38 3.96 -9.65
CA TYR A 580 -21.89 2.63 -9.96
C TYR A 580 -22.80 1.58 -9.34
N ALA A 581 -23.13 0.57 -10.13
CA ALA A 581 -23.71 -0.67 -9.64
C ALA A 581 -22.57 -1.67 -9.35
N PHE A 582 -22.66 -2.35 -8.21
CA PHE A 582 -21.72 -3.40 -7.83
C PHE A 582 -22.27 -4.74 -8.29
N ASN A 583 -21.72 -5.26 -9.39
CA ASN A 583 -22.04 -6.58 -9.90
C ASN A 583 -21.31 -7.63 -9.06
N TYR A 584 -22.04 -8.60 -8.51
CA TYR A 584 -21.45 -9.69 -7.72
C TYR A 584 -20.88 -10.76 -8.66
N ARG A 585 -19.57 -11.02 -8.55
CA ARG A 585 -18.82 -11.93 -9.39
C ARG A 585 -18.57 -13.21 -8.62
N SER A 586 -19.51 -14.16 -8.72
CA SER A 586 -19.50 -15.43 -7.98
C SER A 586 -18.87 -16.58 -8.77
N GLY A 587 -18.61 -16.38 -10.07
CA GLY A 587 -18.16 -17.44 -10.98
C GLY A 587 -19.28 -18.41 -11.43
N ILE A 588 -20.46 -18.37 -10.81
CA ILE A 588 -21.62 -19.19 -11.17
C ILE A 588 -22.72 -18.33 -11.81
N ASP A 589 -23.05 -17.22 -11.17
CA ASP A 589 -24.06 -16.26 -11.66
C ASP A 589 -23.53 -14.84 -11.49
N ASN A 590 -23.25 -14.21 -12.62
CA ASN A 590 -22.72 -12.85 -12.73
C ASN A 590 -23.81 -11.84 -13.11
N THR A 591 -25.10 -12.22 -13.08
CA THR A 591 -26.23 -11.33 -13.38
C THR A 591 -26.71 -10.54 -12.16
N LYS A 592 -26.17 -10.85 -10.98
CA LYS A 592 -26.61 -10.29 -9.71
C LYS A 592 -25.86 -9.02 -9.35
N TYR A 593 -26.57 -8.08 -8.76
CA TYR A 593 -26.02 -6.81 -8.28
C TYR A 593 -26.35 -6.62 -6.81
N LEU A 594 -25.59 -5.76 -6.13
CA LEU A 594 -26.03 -5.23 -4.84
C LEU A 594 -27.40 -4.55 -5.04
N SER A 595 -28.33 -4.88 -4.16
CA SER A 595 -29.72 -4.43 -4.22
C SER A 595 -30.23 -4.02 -2.85
N VAL A 596 -31.35 -3.30 -2.85
CA VAL A 596 -32.07 -2.86 -1.66
C VAL A 596 -33.55 -3.17 -1.83
N LYS A 597 -34.26 -3.46 -0.74
CA LYS A 597 -35.72 -3.69 -0.81
C LYS A 597 -36.46 -2.44 -1.26
N ALA A 598 -37.48 -2.60 -2.10
CA ALA A 598 -38.36 -1.51 -2.52
C ALA A 598 -39.05 -0.77 -1.35
N SER A 599 -39.25 -1.41 -0.19
CA SER A 599 -39.89 -0.77 0.96
C SER A 599 -39.05 0.34 1.61
N ILE A 600 -37.76 0.52 1.28
CA ILE A 600 -36.97 1.65 1.80
C ILE A 600 -37.44 3.01 1.27
N PHE A 601 -38.26 2.98 0.23
CA PHE A 601 -38.76 4.14 -0.49
C PHE A 601 -40.02 4.75 0.13
N ASP A 602 -40.48 4.23 1.27
CA ASP A 602 -41.68 4.69 1.98
C ASP A 602 -41.45 5.94 2.87
N GLY A 603 -40.25 6.53 2.84
CA GLY A 603 -39.92 7.74 3.61
C GLY A 603 -39.80 7.53 5.13
N THR A 604 -39.93 6.30 5.64
CA THR A 604 -39.92 6.04 7.09
C THR A 604 -38.51 6.00 7.72
N GLY A 605 -37.45 6.08 6.91
CA GLY A 605 -36.07 6.18 7.38
C GLY A 605 -35.57 4.95 8.16
N ARG A 606 -36.14 3.76 7.89
CA ARG A 606 -35.74 2.50 8.53
C ARG A 606 -34.46 1.94 7.90
N ASP A 607 -33.59 1.37 8.74
CA ASP A 607 -32.39 0.66 8.28
C ASP A 607 -32.77 -0.53 7.39
N SER A 608 -32.02 -0.77 6.32
CA SER A 608 -32.29 -1.86 5.38
C SER A 608 -31.04 -2.63 5.05
N LEU A 609 -31.13 -3.96 5.05
CA LEU A 609 -30.01 -4.83 4.69
C LEU A 609 -29.68 -4.68 3.20
N ILE A 610 -28.40 -4.88 2.86
CA ILE A 610 -27.97 -4.98 1.47
C ILE A 610 -28.18 -6.41 0.99
N TYR A 611 -28.90 -6.56 -0.11
CA TYR A 611 -29.17 -7.82 -0.77
C TYR A 611 -28.28 -7.98 -2.02
N VAL A 612 -28.25 -9.20 -2.55
CA VAL A 612 -27.59 -9.51 -3.83
C VAL A 612 -28.60 -10.23 -4.72
N GLN A 613 -29.16 -9.54 -5.71
CA GLN A 613 -30.33 -10.01 -6.48
C GLN A 613 -30.20 -9.72 -7.99
N GLY A 614 -31.08 -10.36 -8.79
CA GLY A 614 -31.07 -10.38 -10.26
C GLY A 614 -31.74 -9.19 -10.96
N THR A 615 -31.75 -9.25 -12.30
CA THR A 615 -31.71 -8.19 -13.33
C THR A 615 -32.81 -7.12 -13.42
N ASN A 616 -33.75 -7.01 -12.48
CA ASN A 616 -34.75 -5.95 -12.56
C ASN A 616 -34.08 -4.59 -12.31
N CYS A 617 -34.26 -3.66 -13.24
CA CYS A 617 -33.62 -2.35 -13.20
C CYS A 617 -34.00 -1.51 -11.96
N PHE A 618 -35.15 -1.81 -11.33
CA PHE A 618 -35.57 -1.20 -10.07
C PHE A 618 -34.97 -1.84 -8.81
N ASP A 619 -34.46 -3.07 -8.91
CA ASP A 619 -33.85 -3.79 -7.78
C ASP A 619 -32.34 -3.53 -7.69
N ILE A 620 -31.68 -3.11 -8.79
CA ILE A 620 -30.24 -2.76 -8.77
C ILE A 620 -30.03 -1.47 -7.97
N ALA A 621 -29.21 -1.55 -6.93
CA ALA A 621 -28.78 -0.39 -6.18
C ALA A 621 -27.59 0.29 -6.87
N TYR A 622 -27.71 1.60 -7.06
CA TYR A 622 -26.64 2.44 -7.58
C TYR A 622 -26.02 3.23 -6.44
N PHE A 623 -24.70 3.33 -6.47
CA PHE A 623 -23.93 3.92 -5.40
C PHE A 623 -22.99 4.98 -5.95
N ARG A 624 -22.91 6.09 -5.23
CA ARG A 624 -21.83 7.05 -5.35
C ARG A 624 -20.66 6.61 -4.48
N ILE A 625 -19.45 6.79 -5.00
CA ILE A 625 -18.23 6.35 -4.32
C ILE A 625 -17.44 7.61 -3.96
N ASP A 626 -17.56 8.07 -2.72
CA ASP A 626 -16.91 9.28 -2.27
C ASP A 626 -15.47 9.01 -1.82
N THR A 627 -14.56 9.83 -2.30
CA THR A 627 -13.20 9.90 -1.77
C THR A 627 -13.23 10.61 -0.41
N VAL A 628 -12.51 10.10 0.58
CA VAL A 628 -12.41 10.74 1.91
C VAL A 628 -11.26 11.77 1.92
N ASN A 629 -11.42 12.88 2.66
CA ASN A 629 -10.47 14.00 2.75
C ASN A 629 -9.02 13.59 3.14
N VAL A 630 -8.10 14.53 2.91
CA VAL A 630 -6.64 14.39 3.02
C VAL A 630 -6.13 13.70 4.29
N ASP A 631 -6.78 13.91 5.43
CA ASP A 631 -6.26 13.46 6.73
C ASP A 631 -6.83 12.11 7.21
N ALA A 632 -7.99 11.67 6.70
CA ALA A 632 -8.62 10.40 7.09
C ALA A 632 -8.35 9.25 6.09
N GLY A 633 -7.85 9.55 4.88
CA GLY A 633 -7.69 8.52 3.85
C GLY A 633 -7.07 8.90 2.51
N HIS A 634 -6.44 10.07 2.34
CA HIS A 634 -5.66 10.31 1.12
C HIS A 634 -4.41 9.44 1.07
N TYR A 635 -4.10 9.00 -0.15
CA TYR A 635 -2.78 8.52 -0.62
C TYR A 635 -1.93 7.89 0.48
N LYS A 636 -2.40 6.78 1.06
CA LYS A 636 -1.55 6.06 2.00
C LYS A 636 -0.53 5.28 1.17
N PRO A 637 0.77 5.63 1.24
CA PRO A 637 1.78 4.73 0.73
C PRO A 637 1.62 3.39 1.44
N TYR A 638 1.72 2.30 0.70
CA TYR A 638 1.62 0.96 1.27
C TYR A 638 2.67 0.04 0.65
N GLY A 639 2.94 -1.07 1.35
CA GLY A 639 3.90 -2.05 0.91
C GLY A 639 5.35 -1.62 1.04
N TYR A 640 6.22 -2.27 0.28
CA TYR A 640 7.66 -2.01 0.34
C TYR A 640 7.95 -0.53 0.08
N GLY A 641 8.73 0.06 0.98
CA GLY A 641 8.95 1.49 0.97
C GLY A 641 9.97 1.95 -0.07
N VAL A 642 9.52 2.70 -1.08
CA VAL A 642 10.35 3.44 -2.05
C VAL A 642 10.31 4.96 -1.79
N LYS A 643 11.47 5.63 -1.78
CA LYS A 643 11.58 7.08 -1.57
C LYS A 643 11.89 7.85 -2.86
N ALA A 644 11.10 8.88 -3.16
CA ALA A 644 11.36 9.87 -4.21
C ALA A 644 12.16 11.08 -3.66
N GLY A 645 13.47 10.89 -3.41
CA GLY A 645 14.43 12.01 -3.38
C GLY A 645 14.79 12.75 -2.06
N ALA A 646 14.19 12.49 -0.88
CA ALA A 646 14.65 13.17 0.35
C ALA A 646 14.64 12.23 1.57
N GLU A 647 15.79 11.94 2.19
CA GLU A 647 15.99 10.99 3.30
C GLU A 647 15.07 11.25 4.50
N SER A 648 14.57 10.19 5.15
CA SER A 648 13.79 10.29 6.39
C SER A 648 14.18 9.09 7.24
N PRO A 649 14.68 9.28 8.47
CA PRO A 649 15.38 8.24 9.23
C PRO A 649 14.51 7.07 9.72
N SER A 650 13.18 7.12 9.56
CA SER A 650 12.27 6.29 10.37
C SER A 650 11.43 5.23 9.63
N VAL A 651 11.35 5.22 8.28
CA VAL A 651 10.43 4.29 7.54
C VAL A 651 10.98 3.69 6.24
N TRP A 652 12.07 4.22 5.69
CA TRP A 652 12.47 3.93 4.30
C TRP A 652 13.91 3.40 4.24
N LYS A 653 14.13 2.24 3.61
CA LYS A 653 15.47 1.73 3.26
C LYS A 653 15.88 2.19 1.87
N LYS A 654 17.19 2.24 1.60
CA LYS A 654 17.73 2.60 0.29
C LYS A 654 17.43 1.48 -0.71
N ASN A 655 16.36 1.68 -1.50
CA ASN A 655 15.91 0.82 -2.59
C ASN A 655 17.07 0.42 -3.54
N GLN A 656 17.12 -0.86 -3.91
CA GLN A 656 18.10 -1.41 -4.88
C GLN A 656 17.49 -1.67 -6.27
N VAL A 657 16.16 -1.56 -6.41
CA VAL A 657 15.44 -1.85 -7.66
C VAL A 657 15.20 -0.57 -8.45
N ALA A 658 15.73 -0.51 -9.67
CA ALA A 658 15.51 0.62 -10.59
C ALA A 658 14.03 0.74 -11.00
N ASP A 659 13.58 1.97 -11.27
CA ASP A 659 12.21 2.32 -11.70
C ASP A 659 11.06 1.94 -10.74
N LEU A 660 11.33 1.27 -9.63
CA LEU A 660 10.32 0.92 -8.66
C LEU A 660 9.75 2.20 -8.05
N VAL A 661 8.43 2.34 -8.03
CA VAL A 661 7.73 3.47 -7.41
C VAL A 661 6.99 3.03 -6.15
N GLN A 662 6.71 4.01 -5.29
CA GLN A 662 5.88 3.81 -4.12
C GLN A 662 4.43 3.52 -4.52
N LEU A 663 3.91 2.37 -4.10
CA LEU A 663 2.50 2.02 -4.29
C LEU A 663 1.58 2.92 -3.45
N LYS A 664 0.41 3.22 -4.02
CA LYS A 664 -0.60 4.11 -3.45
C LYS A 664 -1.95 3.42 -3.48
N ARG A 665 -2.73 3.60 -2.42
CA ARG A 665 -4.13 3.15 -2.35
C ARG A 665 -4.99 4.25 -1.75
N GLN A 666 -6.28 4.17 -2.06
CA GLN A 666 -7.27 5.16 -1.65
C GLN A 666 -8.46 4.46 -0.98
N ALA A 667 -8.91 5.04 0.14
CA ALA A 667 -10.10 4.58 0.84
C ALA A 667 -11.33 5.33 0.32
N TYR A 668 -12.44 4.60 0.18
CA TYR A 668 -13.69 5.11 -0.34
C TYR A 668 -14.84 4.91 0.64
N ARG A 669 -15.80 5.85 0.61
CA ARG A 669 -17.08 5.74 1.30
C ARG A 669 -18.17 5.48 0.26
N ILE A 670 -18.95 4.42 0.47
CA ILE A 670 -20.00 4.00 -0.45
C ILE A 670 -21.34 4.56 0.04
N LYS A 671 -22.01 5.36 -0.81
CA LYS A 671 -23.30 5.98 -0.53
C LYS A 671 -24.32 5.49 -1.53
N TYR A 672 -25.50 5.13 -1.07
CA TYR A 672 -26.59 4.80 -1.96
C TYR A 672 -27.11 6.08 -2.63
N GLU A 673 -27.46 6.02 -3.91
CA GLU A 673 -28.05 7.15 -4.64
C GLU A 673 -29.09 6.62 -5.65
N ASN A 674 -30.23 7.28 -5.76
CA ASN A 674 -31.23 6.98 -6.79
C ASN A 674 -31.78 8.27 -7.41
N PRO A 675 -31.04 8.94 -8.30
CA PRO A 675 -31.37 10.29 -8.74
C PRO A 675 -32.70 10.40 -9.50
N PHE A 676 -33.28 9.28 -9.96
CA PHE A 676 -34.54 9.22 -10.70
C PHE A 676 -35.77 9.22 -9.79
N LYS A 677 -35.73 8.49 -8.66
CA LYS A 677 -36.89 8.36 -7.77
C LYS A 677 -36.73 9.09 -6.43
N TYR A 678 -35.51 9.19 -5.88
CA TYR A 678 -35.30 9.73 -4.53
C TYR A 678 -33.95 10.39 -4.33
N CYS A 679 -33.91 11.48 -3.55
CA CYS A 679 -32.64 12.01 -3.08
C CYS A 679 -32.16 11.25 -1.85
N LEU A 680 -31.39 10.18 -2.06
CA LEU A 680 -30.91 9.35 -0.97
C LEU A 680 -29.40 9.41 -0.74
N GLY A 681 -28.79 10.59 -0.87
CA GLY A 681 -27.41 10.86 -0.45
C GLY A 681 -27.18 10.84 1.09
N ALA A 682 -28.22 10.59 1.89
CA ALA A 682 -28.14 10.43 3.34
C ALA A 682 -27.85 8.98 3.77
N LEU A 683 -28.22 7.98 2.97
CA LEU A 683 -28.05 6.57 3.31
C LEU A 683 -26.64 6.10 2.95
N LYS A 684 -25.85 5.82 3.98
CA LYS A 684 -24.49 5.29 3.84
C LYS A 684 -24.53 3.77 3.97
N LEU A 685 -23.65 3.09 3.23
CA LEU A 685 -23.35 1.70 3.53
C LEU A 685 -22.71 1.65 4.92
N SER A 686 -23.34 0.91 5.82
CA SER A 686 -23.05 0.88 7.25
C SER A 686 -22.92 -0.57 7.74
N ASN A 687 -22.18 -0.77 8.84
CA ASN A 687 -22.21 -2.05 9.55
C ASN A 687 -23.53 -2.13 10.34
N GLY A 688 -24.32 -3.16 10.07
CA GLY A 688 -25.57 -3.46 10.75
C GLY A 688 -25.48 -4.72 11.62
N GLU A 689 -26.62 -5.16 12.15
CA GLU A 689 -26.68 -6.30 13.06
C GLU A 689 -26.24 -7.63 12.43
N GLN A 690 -25.84 -8.58 13.27
CA GLN A 690 -25.50 -9.96 12.88
C GLN A 690 -24.45 -10.04 11.75
N TYR A 691 -23.45 -9.16 11.76
CA TYR A 691 -22.36 -9.12 10.77
C TYR A 691 -22.78 -8.77 9.34
N ARG A 692 -23.91 -8.07 9.16
CA ARG A 692 -24.43 -7.69 7.84
C ARG A 692 -24.16 -6.22 7.52
N TYR A 693 -24.07 -5.90 6.24
CA TYR A 693 -24.11 -4.50 5.82
C TYR A 693 -25.57 -4.03 5.65
N SER A 694 -25.82 -2.79 6.03
CA SER A 694 -27.10 -2.11 5.89
C SER A 694 -26.94 -0.71 5.32
N LEU A 695 -28.04 -0.11 4.86
CA LEU A 695 -28.17 1.31 4.63
C LEU A 695 -28.76 1.98 5.86
N SER A 696 -28.12 3.07 6.31
CA SER A 696 -28.62 3.85 7.43
C SER A 696 -28.42 5.36 7.23
N SER A 697 -29.44 6.15 7.61
CA SER A 697 -29.44 7.62 7.57
C SER A 697 -29.12 8.23 8.93
N ARG A 698 -29.39 7.48 10.00
CA ARG A 698 -29.16 7.86 11.39
C ARG A 698 -28.09 6.94 11.93
N LEU A 699 -26.94 7.48 12.31
CA LEU A 699 -25.90 6.73 13.01
C LEU A 699 -26.40 6.33 14.41
N ARG A 700 -27.27 5.32 14.49
CA ARG A 700 -27.71 4.70 15.74
C ARG A 700 -27.43 3.21 15.69
N TYR A 701 -26.15 2.90 15.56
CA TYR A 701 -25.55 1.73 16.19
C TYR A 701 -24.24 2.18 16.80
N ASN A 702 -24.12 2.04 18.12
CA ASN A 702 -23.17 2.79 18.95
C ASN A 702 -21.71 2.55 18.54
N GLU A 703 -21.07 3.65 18.09
CA GLU A 703 -19.68 4.05 18.25
C GLU A 703 -18.58 3.03 17.84
N VAL A 704 -17.87 3.36 16.74
CA VAL A 704 -16.51 2.95 16.29
C VAL A 704 -16.45 2.39 14.86
N ILE A 705 -17.34 1.49 14.44
CA ILE A 705 -17.28 0.87 13.09
C ILE A 705 -18.44 1.22 12.15
N GLY A 706 -19.46 1.95 12.61
CA GLY A 706 -20.74 2.11 11.90
C GLY A 706 -20.66 2.74 10.50
N THR A 707 -19.63 3.53 10.19
CA THR A 707 -19.40 4.08 8.85
C THR A 707 -18.13 3.49 8.22
N PRO A 708 -18.19 2.29 7.64
CA PRO A 708 -17.03 1.64 7.08
C PRO A 708 -16.44 2.44 5.92
N LEU A 709 -15.11 2.45 5.86
CA LEU A 709 -14.35 2.83 4.68
C LEU A 709 -13.84 1.57 4.00
N PHE A 710 -13.68 1.62 2.69
CA PHE A 710 -13.28 0.45 1.90
C PHE A 710 -12.05 0.75 1.04
N PHE A 711 -11.12 -0.19 1.02
CA PHE A 711 -10.23 -0.39 -0.11
C PHE A 711 -10.88 -1.36 -1.09
N LEU A 712 -10.88 -1.02 -2.38
CA LEU A 712 -11.36 -1.89 -3.45
C LEU A 712 -10.14 -2.62 -4.02
N ARG A 713 -9.82 -3.80 -3.49
CA ARG A 713 -8.57 -4.53 -3.79
C ARG A 713 -8.76 -5.46 -4.98
N ASP A 714 -7.92 -5.34 -5.99
CA ASP A 714 -7.97 -6.17 -7.19
C ASP A 714 -7.77 -7.66 -6.84
N VAL A 715 -8.47 -8.54 -7.56
CA VAL A 715 -8.38 -10.01 -7.39
C VAL A 715 -8.21 -10.71 -8.73
N TYR A 716 -9.05 -10.39 -9.73
CA TYR A 716 -9.03 -10.97 -11.07
C TYR A 716 -9.14 -9.88 -12.14
N MET A 717 -8.77 -10.19 -13.37
CA MET A 717 -9.07 -9.35 -14.53
C MET A 717 -9.69 -10.23 -15.61
N GLU A 718 -10.88 -9.85 -16.08
CA GLU A 718 -11.58 -10.61 -17.11
C GLU A 718 -11.01 -10.32 -18.51
N GLU A 719 -11.45 -11.09 -19.51
CA GLU A 719 -10.98 -10.97 -20.90
C GLU A 719 -11.20 -9.56 -21.51
N ASP A 720 -12.16 -8.79 -20.98
CA ASP A 720 -12.43 -7.40 -21.38
C ASP A 720 -11.45 -6.37 -20.76
N GLY A 721 -10.48 -6.82 -19.96
CA GLY A 721 -9.49 -5.99 -19.28
C GLY A 721 -10.04 -5.27 -18.04
N VAL A 722 -11.30 -5.48 -17.68
CA VAL A 722 -11.89 -4.92 -16.45
C VAL A 722 -11.52 -5.80 -15.27
N LYS A 723 -11.21 -5.17 -14.14
CA LYS A 723 -10.77 -5.86 -12.92
C LYS A 723 -11.93 -6.10 -11.96
N ASP A 724 -11.98 -7.31 -11.41
CA ASP A 724 -12.84 -7.68 -10.30
C ASP A 724 -12.08 -7.46 -8.99
N PHE A 725 -12.76 -6.91 -7.99
CA PHE A 725 -12.14 -6.51 -6.72
C PHE A 725 -12.92 -6.99 -5.51
N ALA A 726 -12.22 -7.16 -4.40
CA ALA A 726 -12.79 -7.39 -3.09
C ALA A 726 -13.03 -6.05 -2.37
N LEU A 727 -14.14 -5.94 -1.65
CA LEU A 727 -14.39 -4.83 -0.73
C LEU A 727 -13.72 -5.13 0.61
N VAL A 728 -12.61 -4.43 0.88
CA VAL A 728 -11.81 -4.60 2.09
C VAL A 728 -12.09 -3.44 3.05
N GLN A 729 -12.82 -3.71 4.12
CA GLN A 729 -13.20 -2.71 5.12
C GLN A 729 -12.02 -2.35 6.03
N ILE A 730 -11.80 -1.05 6.20
CA ILE A 730 -10.89 -0.46 7.17
C ILE A 730 -11.67 0.23 8.29
N ILE A 731 -11.00 0.40 9.43
CA ILE A 731 -11.55 1.12 10.58
C ILE A 731 -11.23 2.61 10.41
N ASP A 732 -12.27 3.45 10.40
CA ASP A 732 -12.14 4.91 10.42
C ASP A 732 -11.84 5.38 11.85
N THR A 733 -10.58 5.28 12.26
CA THR A 733 -10.16 5.60 13.64
C THR A 733 -10.39 7.06 14.04
N PHE A 734 -10.55 7.97 13.08
CA PHE A 734 -10.83 9.39 13.34
C PHE A 734 -12.31 9.64 13.65
N SER A 735 -13.20 8.77 13.16
CA SER A 735 -14.63 8.81 13.51
C SER A 735 -14.93 8.32 14.93
N ILE A 736 -13.94 7.72 15.60
CA ILE A 736 -14.01 7.32 17.01
C ILE A 736 -13.84 8.57 17.87
N GLN A 737 -14.94 9.27 18.17
CA GLN A 737 -14.92 10.35 19.14
C GLN A 737 -14.64 9.80 20.54
N SER A 738 -13.82 10.49 21.32
CA SER A 738 -13.68 10.25 22.76
C SER A 738 -14.94 10.77 23.48
N THR A 739 -16.10 10.18 23.24
CA THR A 739 -17.34 10.57 23.91
C THR A 739 -17.27 10.19 25.39
N GLY A 740 -16.98 11.18 26.23
CA GLY A 740 -17.41 11.26 27.63
C GLY A 740 -16.83 10.31 28.67
N GLY A 741 -15.85 9.44 28.34
CA GLY A 741 -15.36 8.40 29.28
C GLY A 741 -13.86 8.39 29.60
N GLY A 742 -13.06 9.31 29.06
CA GLY A 742 -11.60 9.38 29.31
C GLY A 742 -10.77 8.24 28.70
N LEU A 743 -11.37 7.31 27.94
CA LEU A 743 -10.66 6.23 27.25
C LEU A 743 -10.02 6.71 25.94
N THR A 744 -8.88 6.12 25.58
CA THR A 744 -8.24 6.34 24.27
C THR A 744 -9.06 5.70 23.14
N PRO A 745 -8.99 6.19 21.89
CA PRO A 745 -9.69 5.59 20.74
C PRO A 745 -9.44 4.09 20.56
N SER A 746 -8.21 3.64 20.82
CA SER A 746 -7.83 2.21 20.77
C SER A 746 -8.53 1.39 21.84
N ALA A 747 -8.73 1.95 23.04
CA ALA A 747 -9.44 1.28 24.13
C ALA A 747 -10.95 1.25 23.89
N GLN A 748 -11.52 2.29 23.27
CA GLN A 748 -12.92 2.31 22.84
C GLN A 748 -13.18 1.25 21.76
N LEU A 749 -12.30 1.15 20.75
CA LEU A 749 -12.36 0.08 19.74
C LEU A 749 -12.24 -1.31 20.36
N GLU A 750 -11.29 -1.52 21.26
CA GLU A 750 -11.12 -2.82 21.94
C GLU A 750 -12.35 -3.21 22.77
N LYS A 751 -12.96 -2.24 23.47
CA LYS A 751 -14.21 -2.45 24.21
C LYS A 751 -15.35 -2.84 23.26
N TYR A 752 -15.54 -2.09 22.19
CA TYR A 752 -16.57 -2.36 21.19
C TYR A 752 -16.43 -3.76 20.59
N LEU A 753 -15.22 -4.12 20.15
CA LEU A 753 -14.95 -5.43 19.58
C LEU A 753 -15.24 -6.53 20.61
N LYS A 754 -14.89 -6.35 21.89
CA LYS A 754 -15.17 -7.34 22.94
C LYS A 754 -16.67 -7.57 23.11
N GLU A 755 -17.45 -6.49 23.12
CA GLU A 755 -18.91 -6.53 23.30
C GLU A 755 -19.63 -7.22 22.12
N HIS A 756 -19.15 -7.02 20.88
CA HIS A 756 -19.86 -7.49 19.67
C HIS A 756 -19.26 -8.74 19.02
N LEU A 757 -17.96 -8.97 19.17
CA LEU A 757 -17.20 -10.06 18.54
C LEU A 757 -16.66 -11.08 19.54
N GLY A 758 -16.78 -10.80 20.84
CA GLY A 758 -16.20 -11.61 21.90
C GLY A 758 -14.69 -11.36 22.11
N ALA A 759 -14.20 -11.78 23.27
CA ALA A 759 -12.82 -11.50 23.71
C ALA A 759 -11.75 -12.17 22.83
N GLN A 760 -12.04 -13.36 22.30
CA GLN A 760 -11.09 -14.12 21.48
C GLN A 760 -10.81 -13.42 20.14
N LEU A 761 -11.86 -13.09 19.38
CA LEU A 761 -11.72 -12.42 18.08
C LEU A 761 -11.16 -11.00 18.25
N THR A 762 -11.54 -10.31 19.32
CA THR A 762 -10.99 -9.00 19.66
C THR A 762 -9.48 -9.06 19.91
N SER A 763 -9.01 -10.04 20.67
CA SER A 763 -7.58 -10.20 20.95
C SER A 763 -6.78 -10.43 19.66
N LEU A 764 -7.35 -11.17 18.70
CA LEU A 764 -6.75 -11.38 17.38
C LEU A 764 -6.71 -10.09 16.56
N ILE A 765 -7.83 -9.37 16.45
CA ILE A 765 -7.94 -8.10 15.71
C ILE A 765 -6.97 -7.07 16.29
N MET A 766 -7.02 -6.85 17.61
CA MET A 766 -6.17 -5.87 18.29
C MET A 766 -4.69 -6.27 18.22
N GLY A 767 -4.37 -7.56 18.29
CA GLY A 767 -3.01 -8.06 18.10
C GLY A 767 -2.46 -7.77 16.70
N ASN A 768 -3.28 -7.95 15.66
CA ASN A 768 -2.89 -7.68 14.27
C ASN A 768 -2.78 -6.17 13.98
N LEU A 769 -3.72 -5.36 14.47
CA LEU A 769 -3.65 -3.89 14.35
C LEU A 769 -2.40 -3.32 15.03
N LYS A 770 -2.00 -3.86 16.19
CA LYS A 770 -0.77 -3.43 16.90
C LYS A 770 0.51 -3.82 16.16
N LYS A 771 0.52 -4.94 15.42
CA LYS A 771 1.68 -5.40 14.62
C LYS A 771 1.83 -4.65 13.31
N ALA A 772 0.72 -4.31 12.66
CA ALA A 772 0.71 -3.74 11.31
C ALA A 772 1.10 -2.25 11.28
N GLY A 773 1.03 -1.54 12.42
CA GLY A 773 1.36 -0.12 12.51
C GLY A 773 0.43 0.74 11.64
N GLU A 774 1.00 1.69 10.89
CA GLU A 774 0.25 2.59 9.97
C GLU A 774 -0.34 1.89 8.74
N PHE A 775 0.13 0.68 8.43
CA PHE A 775 -0.33 -0.12 7.30
C PHE A 775 -1.45 -1.02 7.77
N ASN A 776 -2.64 -0.45 7.87
CA ASN A 776 -3.85 -1.24 8.08
C ASN A 776 -4.24 -1.86 6.72
N PRO A 777 -4.12 -3.17 6.48
CA PRO A 777 -4.47 -3.78 5.20
C PRO A 777 -5.96 -4.14 5.10
N GLY A 778 -6.78 -3.66 6.05
CA GLY A 778 -8.18 -4.03 6.22
C GLY A 778 -8.39 -5.05 7.32
N VAL A 779 -9.49 -4.89 8.06
CA VAL A 779 -9.88 -5.77 9.18
C VAL A 779 -10.96 -6.75 8.75
N PHE A 780 -11.93 -6.28 7.98
CA PHE A 780 -13.01 -7.10 7.45
C PHE A 780 -12.98 -7.11 5.92
N VAL A 781 -13.56 -8.14 5.33
CA VAL A 781 -13.80 -8.24 3.90
C VAL A 781 -15.28 -8.52 3.67
N ALA A 782 -15.84 -7.97 2.60
CA ALA A 782 -17.22 -8.26 2.23
C ALA A 782 -17.33 -9.70 1.71
N ALA A 783 -18.38 -10.38 2.16
CA ALA A 783 -18.78 -11.70 1.72
C ALA A 783 -20.29 -11.71 1.47
N VAL A 784 -20.78 -12.71 0.74
CA VAL A 784 -22.22 -12.89 0.49
C VAL A 784 -22.72 -14.15 1.20
N GLU A 785 -23.89 -14.06 1.83
CA GLU A 785 -24.62 -15.24 2.30
C GLU A 785 -25.18 -15.99 1.09
N GLU A 786 -24.73 -17.23 0.87
CA GLU A 786 -25.12 -18.03 -0.31
C GLU A 786 -26.55 -18.60 -0.21
N GLN A 787 -27.20 -18.48 0.95
CA GLN A 787 -28.60 -18.87 1.15
C GLN A 787 -29.56 -17.73 0.79
N ALA A 788 -30.65 -18.05 0.08
CA ALA A 788 -31.66 -17.06 -0.27
C ALA A 788 -32.46 -16.60 0.96
N PRO A 789 -32.79 -15.30 1.10
CA PRO A 789 -32.32 -14.20 0.24
C PRO A 789 -30.84 -13.87 0.52
N MET A 790 -30.02 -13.81 -0.53
CA MET A 790 -28.58 -13.52 -0.42
C MET A 790 -28.37 -12.11 0.10
N LYS A 791 -27.53 -11.97 1.13
CA LYS A 791 -27.24 -10.69 1.80
C LYS A 791 -25.75 -10.43 1.85
N LEU A 792 -25.38 -9.16 1.81
CA LEU A 792 -24.00 -8.73 1.99
C LEU A 792 -23.64 -8.74 3.47
N LYS A 793 -22.56 -9.43 3.82
CA LYS A 793 -22.01 -9.54 5.18
C LYS A 793 -20.55 -9.12 5.22
N TYR A 794 -20.04 -8.85 6.40
CA TYR A 794 -18.62 -8.63 6.65
C TYR A 794 -18.03 -9.76 7.49
N THR A 795 -16.89 -10.27 7.07
CA THR A 795 -16.19 -11.37 7.74
C THR A 795 -14.80 -10.93 8.15
N TYR A 796 -14.31 -11.42 9.30
CA TYR A 796 -12.96 -11.10 9.75
C TYR A 796 -11.94 -11.67 8.76
N ARG A 797 -11.08 -10.80 8.22
CA ARG A 797 -10.10 -11.20 7.22
C ARG A 797 -9.08 -12.21 7.77
N GLY A 798 -8.88 -12.25 9.08
CA GLY A 798 -7.84 -13.06 9.70
C GLY A 798 -8.24 -14.50 10.09
N ASP A 799 -9.31 -15.04 9.51
CA ASP A 799 -9.71 -16.42 9.68
C ASP A 799 -9.43 -17.21 8.38
N VAL A 800 -8.87 -18.41 8.50
CA VAL A 800 -8.58 -19.30 7.36
C VAL A 800 -9.86 -19.76 6.65
N GLN A 801 -11.02 -19.69 7.30
CA GLN A 801 -12.32 -20.02 6.70
C GLN A 801 -12.98 -18.82 5.99
N THR A 802 -12.37 -17.64 6.03
CA THR A 802 -12.97 -16.44 5.45
C THR A 802 -13.03 -16.53 3.93
N ARG A 803 -14.26 -16.56 3.42
CA ARG A 803 -14.56 -16.39 1.99
C ARG A 803 -14.53 -14.91 1.63
N VAL A 804 -13.91 -14.62 0.48
CA VAL A 804 -13.84 -13.28 -0.11
C VAL A 804 -14.78 -13.24 -1.31
N SER A 805 -15.76 -12.34 -1.29
CA SER A 805 -16.61 -12.07 -2.45
C SER A 805 -15.98 -10.99 -3.32
N THR A 806 -16.03 -11.21 -4.64
CA THR A 806 -15.54 -10.27 -5.66
C THR A 806 -16.69 -9.52 -6.33
N PHE A 807 -16.42 -8.28 -6.69
CA PHE A 807 -17.36 -7.38 -7.33
C PHE A 807 -16.72 -6.72 -8.53
N ARG A 808 -17.57 -6.32 -9.49
CA ARG A 808 -17.21 -5.48 -10.62
C ARG A 808 -18.02 -4.19 -10.57
N LEU A 809 -17.38 -3.05 -10.82
CA LEU A 809 -18.09 -1.79 -10.95
C LEU A 809 -18.66 -1.68 -12.37
N LYS A 810 -19.97 -1.50 -12.47
CA LYS A 810 -20.63 -1.06 -13.70
C LYS A 810 -21.02 0.40 -13.51
N ARG A 811 -20.41 1.30 -14.29
CA ARG A 811 -20.83 2.69 -14.34
C ARG A 811 -22.27 2.75 -14.86
N ASP A 812 -23.10 3.59 -14.24
CA ASP A 812 -24.43 3.86 -14.73
C ASP A 812 -24.36 4.51 -16.12
N ALA A 813 -25.02 3.90 -17.09
CA ALA A 813 -25.07 4.37 -18.47
C ALA A 813 -26.35 5.18 -18.75
N ASP A 814 -27.35 5.10 -17.87
CA ASP A 814 -28.57 5.89 -18.01
C ASP A 814 -28.27 7.34 -17.66
N PRO A 815 -28.60 8.31 -18.53
CA PRO A 815 -28.43 9.72 -18.22
C PRO A 815 -29.41 10.09 -17.10
N ILE A 816 -28.96 10.91 -16.15
CA ILE A 816 -29.80 11.45 -15.07
C ILE A 816 -30.64 12.64 -15.60
N TYR A 817 -30.16 13.29 -16.65
CA TYR A 817 -30.77 14.46 -17.25
C TYR A 817 -31.01 14.22 -18.73
N ARG A 818 -32.16 14.70 -19.23
CA ARG A 818 -32.48 14.69 -20.65
C ARG A 818 -31.48 15.55 -21.41
N ARG A 819 -31.00 15.00 -22.52
CA ARG A 819 -30.28 15.74 -23.57
C ARG A 819 -31.22 16.01 -24.73
N PHE A 820 -31.05 17.17 -25.34
CA PHE A 820 -31.84 17.60 -26.50
C PHE A 820 -31.05 17.24 -27.77
N ASN A 821 -30.78 15.94 -27.93
CA ASN A 821 -29.93 15.42 -28.99
C ASN A 821 -30.51 14.16 -29.65
N THR A 822 -31.81 13.93 -29.48
CA THR A 822 -32.53 12.78 -30.02
C THR A 822 -33.46 13.21 -31.14
N GLU A 823 -34.04 12.24 -31.85
CA GLU A 823 -35.03 12.50 -32.90
C GLU A 823 -36.36 13.09 -32.37
N LEU A 824 -36.53 13.13 -31.04
CA LEU A 824 -37.72 13.71 -30.40
C LEU A 824 -37.73 15.24 -30.45
N GLU A 825 -36.55 15.86 -30.54
CA GLU A 825 -36.38 17.31 -30.59
C GLU A 825 -36.32 17.85 -32.03
N GLY A 826 -35.74 17.07 -32.97
CA GLY A 826 -35.54 17.51 -34.35
C GLY A 826 -35.05 16.40 -35.28
N ASP A 827 -34.94 16.70 -36.58
CA ASP A 827 -34.59 15.72 -37.62
C ASP A 827 -33.07 15.45 -37.72
N LYS A 828 -32.23 16.12 -36.90
CA LYS A 828 -30.77 15.93 -36.84
C LYS A 828 -30.34 15.63 -35.39
N PRO A 829 -29.95 14.38 -35.06
CA PRO A 829 -29.45 14.07 -33.73
C PRO A 829 -28.11 14.80 -33.47
N GLY A 830 -28.06 15.61 -32.42
CA GLY A 830 -26.88 16.37 -31.99
C GLY A 830 -27.21 17.37 -30.89
N ASP A 831 -26.21 17.86 -30.14
CA ASP A 831 -26.45 18.88 -29.09
C ASP A 831 -26.50 20.31 -29.67
N THR A 832 -26.87 20.47 -30.94
CA THR A 832 -27.14 21.78 -31.54
C THR A 832 -28.44 22.34 -30.97
N PRO A 833 -28.56 23.65 -30.74
CA PRO A 833 -29.82 24.24 -30.31
C PRO A 833 -30.99 23.90 -31.25
N GLU A 834 -32.12 23.49 -30.67
CA GLU A 834 -33.32 23.08 -31.40
C GLU A 834 -34.55 23.85 -30.87
N THR A 835 -35.58 23.96 -31.71
CA THR A 835 -36.87 24.55 -31.31
C THR A 835 -37.87 23.44 -31.00
N VAL A 836 -38.45 23.45 -29.79
CA VAL A 836 -39.36 22.41 -29.32
C VAL A 836 -40.61 23.01 -28.66
N LYS A 837 -41.61 22.17 -28.44
CA LYS A 837 -42.78 22.49 -27.60
C LYS A 837 -42.72 21.67 -26.32
N PHE A 838 -42.67 22.35 -25.18
CA PHE A 838 -42.74 21.71 -23.86
C PHE A 838 -44.21 21.51 -23.48
N TYR A 839 -44.61 20.28 -23.17
CA TYR A 839 -45.97 19.96 -22.73
C TYR A 839 -45.98 19.21 -21.40
N THR A 840 -47.07 19.33 -20.65
CA THR A 840 -47.23 18.56 -19.40
C THR A 840 -47.79 17.17 -19.68
N THR A 841 -47.20 16.14 -19.08
CA THR A 841 -47.51 14.75 -19.45
C THR A 841 -48.90 14.33 -19.01
N ARG A 842 -49.40 14.86 -17.88
CA ARG A 842 -50.79 14.63 -17.40
C ARG A 842 -51.86 15.08 -18.41
N SER A 843 -51.52 16.06 -19.24
CA SER A 843 -52.44 16.63 -20.23
C SER A 843 -52.37 15.93 -21.59
N ALA A 844 -51.45 14.97 -21.76
CA ALA A 844 -51.32 14.22 -23.01
C ALA A 844 -52.62 13.55 -23.47
N PRO A 845 -53.45 12.94 -22.58
CA PRO A 845 -54.73 12.35 -22.99
C PRO A 845 -55.78 13.38 -23.45
N THR A 846 -55.64 14.65 -23.04
CA THR A 846 -56.64 15.71 -23.28
C THR A 846 -56.19 16.76 -24.30
N GLY A 847 -55.17 16.43 -25.10
CA GLY A 847 -54.68 17.29 -26.20
C GLY A 847 -53.50 18.20 -25.85
N LYS A 848 -52.83 17.96 -24.72
CA LYS A 848 -51.61 18.61 -24.24
C LYS A 848 -51.75 20.10 -23.89
N ASN A 849 -51.16 20.47 -22.77
CA ASN A 849 -50.98 21.84 -22.31
C ASN A 849 -49.50 22.21 -22.47
N TYR A 850 -49.24 23.31 -23.17
CA TYR A 850 -47.90 23.74 -23.55
C TYR A 850 -47.43 24.97 -22.79
N LEU A 851 -46.13 25.03 -22.52
CA LEU A 851 -45.48 26.26 -22.06
C LEU A 851 -45.45 27.30 -23.20
N PHE A 852 -45.64 28.56 -22.85
CA PHE A 852 -45.61 29.67 -23.81
C PHE A 852 -45.26 31.00 -23.13
N GLU A 853 -44.97 32.02 -23.92
CA GLU A 853 -44.85 33.40 -23.43
C GLU A 853 -46.23 34.04 -23.26
N ASN A 854 -46.55 34.40 -22.03
CA ASN A 854 -47.84 34.91 -21.62
C ASN A 854 -47.82 36.44 -21.50
N THR A 855 -47.76 37.10 -22.65
CA THR A 855 -47.69 38.57 -22.76
C THR A 855 -49.05 39.15 -23.12
N ASN A 856 -50.01 39.07 -22.17
CA ASN A 856 -51.41 39.52 -22.35
C ASN A 856 -52.19 38.87 -23.51
N ALA A 857 -51.67 37.78 -24.09
CA ALA A 857 -52.26 37.05 -25.21
C ALA A 857 -53.70 36.58 -24.92
N LEU A 858 -53.94 36.23 -23.66
CA LEU A 858 -55.17 35.59 -23.20
C LEU A 858 -55.88 36.50 -22.18
N LYS A 859 -57.07 36.99 -22.54
CA LYS A 859 -57.87 37.92 -21.71
C LYS A 859 -58.30 37.29 -20.38
N ASP A 860 -58.64 36.00 -20.40
CA ASP A 860 -58.99 35.20 -19.23
C ASP A 860 -57.80 34.99 -18.27
N GLN A 861 -56.57 35.02 -18.78
CA GLN A 861 -55.36 34.93 -17.96
C GLN A 861 -54.86 36.30 -17.46
N GLN A 862 -55.51 37.41 -17.82
CA GLN A 862 -55.11 38.75 -17.36
C GLN A 862 -55.24 38.94 -15.85
N ALA A 863 -56.18 38.23 -15.22
CA ALA A 863 -56.31 38.19 -13.76
C ALA A 863 -55.06 37.63 -13.06
N TYR A 864 -54.18 36.93 -13.79
CA TYR A 864 -52.96 36.35 -13.26
C TYR A 864 -51.76 37.30 -13.29
N TYR A 865 -51.88 38.52 -13.82
CA TYR A 865 -50.79 39.50 -13.88
C TYR A 865 -50.92 40.55 -12.78
N ARG A 866 -49.81 40.82 -12.09
CA ARG A 866 -49.68 41.99 -11.18
C ARG A 866 -48.98 43.17 -11.87
N ALA A 867 -48.06 42.88 -12.79
CA ALA A 867 -47.43 43.85 -13.67
C ALA A 867 -47.36 43.34 -15.11
N LYS A 868 -47.18 44.25 -16.08
CA LYS A 868 -46.98 43.89 -17.49
C LYS A 868 -45.54 43.40 -17.70
N LYS A 869 -45.35 42.09 -17.66
CA LYS A 869 -44.08 41.40 -17.95
C LYS A 869 -44.33 40.22 -18.89
N ASN A 870 -43.27 39.74 -19.54
CA ASN A 870 -43.33 38.57 -20.43
C ASN A 870 -43.22 37.28 -19.62
N TYR A 871 -44.25 36.96 -18.84
CA TYR A 871 -44.23 35.79 -17.96
C TYR A 871 -44.26 34.47 -18.76
N LEU A 872 -43.70 33.41 -18.18
CA LEU A 872 -44.01 32.06 -18.65
C LEU A 872 -45.45 31.70 -18.26
N GLY A 873 -46.20 31.13 -19.19
CA GLY A 873 -47.56 30.64 -19.00
C GLY A 873 -47.74 29.19 -19.43
N LEU A 874 -48.95 28.67 -19.18
CA LEU A 874 -49.40 27.36 -19.64
C LEU A 874 -50.73 27.50 -20.41
N VAL A 875 -50.84 26.87 -21.58
CA VAL A 875 -52.02 26.98 -22.45
C VAL A 875 -52.37 25.65 -23.12
N SER A 876 -53.66 25.38 -23.31
CA SER A 876 -54.13 24.31 -24.21
C SER A 876 -54.35 24.86 -25.61
N ILE A 877 -53.74 24.23 -26.62
CA ILE A 877 -53.91 24.63 -28.03
C ILE A 877 -55.33 24.33 -28.54
N ASN A 878 -56.03 23.36 -27.93
CA ASN A 878 -57.42 23.05 -28.27
C ASN A 878 -58.36 24.23 -27.98
N SER A 879 -58.12 24.94 -26.87
CA SER A 879 -58.91 26.12 -26.49
C SER A 879 -58.37 27.41 -27.08
N ASN A 880 -57.08 27.46 -27.43
CA ASN A 880 -56.41 28.68 -27.90
C ASN A 880 -55.47 28.38 -29.08
N PRO A 881 -56.00 28.04 -30.27
CA PRO A 881 -55.22 27.49 -31.39
C PRO A 881 -54.22 28.47 -32.03
N ASN A 882 -54.38 29.77 -31.76
CA ASN A 882 -53.53 30.81 -32.35
C ASN A 882 -52.31 31.16 -31.49
N VAL A 883 -52.21 30.60 -30.28
CA VAL A 883 -51.07 30.85 -29.38
C VAL A 883 -49.87 30.04 -29.85
N LYS A 884 -48.72 30.72 -29.98
CA LYS A 884 -47.41 30.16 -30.30
C LYS A 884 -46.77 29.59 -29.05
N THR A 885 -46.38 28.32 -29.10
CA THR A 885 -45.89 27.54 -27.95
C THR A 885 -44.48 26.98 -28.16
N ALA A 886 -43.87 27.28 -29.30
CA ALA A 886 -42.48 26.97 -29.59
C ALA A 886 -41.51 27.75 -28.70
N ILE A 887 -40.48 27.06 -28.21
CA ILE A 887 -39.38 27.61 -27.41
C ILE A 887 -38.06 27.11 -28.01
N TYR A 888 -37.11 28.03 -28.22
CA TYR A 888 -35.76 27.72 -28.65
C TYR A 888 -34.91 27.26 -27.46
N VAL A 889 -34.27 26.10 -27.56
CA VAL A 889 -33.43 25.49 -26.51
C VAL A 889 -31.96 25.73 -26.85
N ASP A 890 -31.37 26.75 -26.22
CA ASP A 890 -29.98 27.13 -26.42
C ASP A 890 -29.05 26.41 -25.43
N THR A 891 -27.81 26.13 -25.81
CA THR A 891 -26.85 25.39 -24.97
C THR A 891 -26.06 26.33 -24.07
N ALA A 892 -25.96 26.07 -22.76
CA ALA A 892 -25.06 26.82 -21.86
C ALA A 892 -23.83 25.99 -21.44
N TYR A 893 -24.04 24.78 -20.91
CA TYR A 893 -22.98 23.89 -20.43
C TYR A 893 -23.37 22.43 -20.67
N VAL A 894 -23.12 21.93 -21.89
CA VAL A 894 -23.60 20.61 -22.35
C VAL A 894 -22.46 19.65 -22.65
N ASN A 895 -21.57 19.95 -23.59
CA ASN A 895 -20.52 19.03 -24.05
C ASN A 895 -19.12 19.34 -23.50
N ARG A 896 -19.06 19.61 -22.20
CA ARG A 896 -17.80 19.92 -21.51
C ARG A 896 -17.90 19.64 -20.02
N GLY A 897 -16.76 19.29 -19.42
CA GLY A 897 -16.64 19.00 -17.98
C GLY A 897 -17.78 18.12 -17.47
N THR A 898 -18.49 18.55 -16.42
CA THR A 898 -19.62 17.82 -15.85
C THR A 898 -20.94 18.00 -16.62
N GLY A 899 -20.95 18.74 -17.73
CA GLY A 899 -22.12 18.94 -18.61
C GLY A 899 -22.57 17.65 -19.29
N HIS A 900 -21.67 16.67 -19.44
CA HIS A 900 -22.03 15.32 -19.89
C HIS A 900 -22.94 14.57 -18.90
N ILE A 901 -22.96 14.99 -17.63
CA ILE A 901 -23.78 14.40 -16.58
C ILE A 901 -25.01 15.25 -16.30
N LYS A 902 -24.81 16.56 -16.09
CA LYS A 902 -25.88 17.56 -15.96
C LYS A 902 -25.74 18.63 -17.05
N PRO A 903 -26.38 18.43 -18.22
CA PRO A 903 -26.50 19.45 -19.25
C PRO A 903 -27.27 20.65 -18.72
N GLN A 904 -26.80 21.85 -19.04
CA GLN A 904 -27.51 23.11 -18.77
C GLN A 904 -27.86 23.81 -20.08
N TYR A 905 -29.13 24.22 -20.19
CA TYR A 905 -29.69 24.90 -21.34
C TYR A 905 -30.28 26.25 -20.93
N MET A 906 -30.48 27.14 -21.90
CA MET A 906 -31.23 28.38 -21.74
C MET A 906 -32.42 28.33 -22.68
N LEU A 907 -33.57 28.83 -22.23
CA LEU A 907 -34.81 28.80 -23.00
C LEU A 907 -35.08 30.19 -23.56
N MET A 908 -35.42 30.28 -24.85
CA MET A 908 -35.53 31.56 -25.55
C MET A 908 -36.78 31.61 -26.44
N ILE A 909 -37.30 32.82 -26.59
CA ILE A 909 -38.18 33.21 -27.71
C ILE A 909 -37.59 34.42 -28.45
N ARG A 910 -38.11 34.70 -29.64
CA ARG A 910 -37.67 35.74 -30.57
C ARG A 910 -36.15 35.62 -30.91
N PRO A 911 -35.64 34.44 -31.30
CA PRO A 911 -34.22 34.24 -31.58
C PRO A 911 -33.78 35.06 -32.80
N THR A 912 -32.65 35.73 -32.66
CA THR A 912 -31.87 36.33 -33.74
C THR A 912 -30.47 35.72 -33.66
N ILE A 913 -30.08 34.96 -34.68
CA ILE A 913 -28.76 34.33 -34.79
C ILE A 913 -27.91 35.22 -35.68
N VAL A 914 -26.76 35.65 -35.16
CA VAL A 914 -25.77 36.44 -35.89
C VAL A 914 -24.51 35.59 -36.01
N GLU A 915 -24.07 35.35 -37.24
CA GLU A 915 -22.88 34.56 -37.54
C GLU A 915 -21.59 35.38 -37.38
N ASP A 916 -20.46 34.68 -37.29
CA ASP A 916 -19.12 35.30 -37.26
C ASP A 916 -18.88 36.16 -38.50
N THR A 917 -18.21 37.30 -38.32
CA THR A 917 -17.81 38.18 -39.43
C THR A 917 -16.53 38.97 -39.11
N LEU A 918 -16.08 39.79 -40.06
CA LEU A 918 -14.98 40.74 -39.89
C LEU A 918 -15.53 42.18 -39.87
N GLY A 919 -15.06 42.96 -38.90
CA GLY A 919 -15.31 44.40 -38.79
C GLY A 919 -14.21 45.24 -39.42
N CYS A 920 -14.55 46.47 -39.79
CA CYS A 920 -13.62 47.48 -40.29
C CYS A 920 -12.80 48.09 -39.16
N ASP A 921 -11.48 48.16 -39.32
CA ASP A 921 -10.60 48.98 -38.49
C ASP A 921 -10.64 50.47 -38.87
N ASP A 922 -9.83 51.29 -38.19
CA ASP A 922 -9.76 52.74 -38.38
C ASP A 922 -9.33 53.13 -39.81
N ASN A 923 -8.66 52.23 -40.53
CA ASN A 923 -8.26 52.41 -41.93
C ASN A 923 -9.35 51.95 -42.92
N GLY A 924 -10.41 51.29 -42.42
CA GLY A 924 -11.49 50.73 -43.23
C GLY A 924 -11.28 49.28 -43.67
N ASP A 925 -10.19 48.64 -43.25
CA ASP A 925 -9.84 47.26 -43.62
C ASP A 925 -10.59 46.25 -42.74
N LEU A 926 -11.03 45.12 -43.32
CA LEU A 926 -11.77 44.06 -42.64
C LEU A 926 -10.87 43.18 -41.76
N THR A 927 -10.29 43.75 -40.70
CA THR A 927 -9.27 43.09 -39.86
C THR A 927 -9.75 42.74 -38.45
N ILE A 928 -10.88 43.28 -37.99
CA ILE A 928 -11.38 43.07 -36.63
C ILE A 928 -12.23 41.79 -36.58
N PRO A 929 -11.83 40.71 -35.88
CA PRO A 929 -12.68 39.53 -35.74
C PRO A 929 -13.88 39.84 -34.84
N LEU A 930 -15.09 39.65 -35.37
CA LEU A 930 -16.36 39.82 -34.66
C LEU A 930 -17.05 38.46 -34.55
N PRO A 931 -16.98 37.78 -33.38
CA PRO A 931 -17.66 36.51 -33.19
C PRO A 931 -19.18 36.69 -33.18
N GLY A 932 -19.87 35.68 -33.67
CA GLY A 932 -21.32 35.57 -33.70
C GLY A 932 -21.92 35.44 -32.30
N TYR A 933 -23.22 35.68 -32.23
CA TYR A 933 -23.98 35.65 -30.99
C TYR A 933 -25.46 35.38 -31.27
N ARG A 934 -26.19 35.00 -30.23
CA ARG A 934 -27.65 34.85 -30.26
C ARG A 934 -28.29 35.90 -29.39
N ARG A 935 -29.30 36.61 -29.91
CA ARG A 935 -30.10 37.56 -29.15
C ARG A 935 -31.56 37.14 -29.15
N GLY A 936 -32.26 37.41 -28.06
CA GLY A 936 -33.70 37.28 -27.97
C GLY A 936 -34.13 37.40 -26.53
N MET A 937 -35.33 36.92 -26.23
CA MET A 937 -35.87 36.99 -24.88
C MET A 937 -35.62 35.65 -24.19
N TYR A 938 -34.62 35.62 -23.32
CA TYR A 938 -34.24 34.44 -22.54
C TYR A 938 -35.09 34.33 -21.29
N LEU A 939 -35.56 33.12 -20.98
CA LEU A 939 -36.26 32.80 -19.76
C LEU A 939 -35.31 32.89 -18.57
N ILE A 940 -35.73 33.62 -17.55
CA ILE A 940 -35.07 33.66 -16.25
C ILE A 940 -36.06 33.30 -15.15
N ASN A 941 -35.56 32.60 -14.15
CA ASN A 941 -36.22 32.52 -12.86
C ASN A 941 -36.04 33.85 -12.12
N ALA A 942 -37.14 34.53 -11.78
CA ALA A 942 -37.13 35.87 -11.20
C ALA A 942 -36.90 35.89 -9.68
N THR A 943 -36.19 34.91 -9.14
CA THR A 943 -35.91 34.80 -7.69
C THR A 943 -35.04 35.93 -7.18
N ASP A 944 -33.97 36.25 -7.90
CA ASP A 944 -33.10 37.37 -7.57
C ASP A 944 -33.81 38.72 -7.73
N SER A 945 -34.72 38.82 -8.70
CA SER A 945 -35.51 40.01 -9.00
C SER A 945 -36.52 40.28 -7.89
N ALA A 946 -37.26 39.25 -7.45
CA ALA A 946 -38.13 39.35 -6.28
C ALA A 946 -37.35 39.76 -5.02
N LYS A 947 -36.18 39.14 -4.78
CA LYS A 947 -35.31 39.48 -3.65
C LYS A 947 -34.80 40.93 -3.72
N ALA A 948 -34.46 41.41 -4.90
CA ALA A 948 -33.98 42.78 -5.11
C ALA A 948 -35.09 43.84 -4.95
N ASP A 949 -36.36 43.44 -5.04
CA ASP A 949 -37.53 44.28 -4.82
C ASP A 949 -38.18 44.07 -3.44
N ALA A 950 -37.59 43.23 -2.58
CA ALA A 950 -38.13 42.91 -1.27
C ALA A 950 -38.45 44.16 -0.43
N GLY A 951 -39.68 44.25 0.08
CA GLY A 951 -40.18 45.40 0.84
C GLY A 951 -40.59 46.62 -0.01
N THR A 952 -40.52 46.53 -1.34
CA THR A 952 -41.02 47.57 -2.26
C THR A 952 -42.39 47.16 -2.84
N PRO A 953 -43.19 48.11 -3.38
CA PRO A 953 -44.43 47.78 -4.09
C PRO A 953 -44.24 46.79 -5.25
N ASN A 954 -43.04 46.74 -5.83
CA ASN A 954 -42.70 45.93 -7.00
C ASN A 954 -42.28 44.49 -6.65
N GLU A 955 -42.09 44.14 -5.36
CA GLU A 955 -41.75 42.77 -4.93
C GLU A 955 -42.74 41.74 -5.51
N ASN A 956 -44.01 42.14 -5.46
CA ASN A 956 -45.16 41.34 -5.86
C ASN A 956 -45.25 41.11 -7.37
N ASP A 957 -44.48 41.82 -8.20
CA ASP A 957 -44.49 41.65 -9.65
C ASP A 957 -43.82 40.34 -10.08
N TYR A 958 -42.87 39.86 -9.28
CA TYR A 958 -42.13 38.61 -9.54
C TYR A 958 -42.66 37.43 -8.72
N LEU A 959 -43.75 37.65 -7.96
CA LEU A 959 -44.38 36.66 -7.10
C LEU A 959 -45.81 36.34 -7.53
N TRP A 960 -46.17 35.06 -7.52
CA TRP A 960 -47.55 34.58 -7.61
C TRP A 960 -48.09 34.34 -6.19
N GLY A 961 -49.28 34.90 -5.90
CA GLY A 961 -49.94 34.74 -4.59
C GLY A 961 -49.07 35.13 -3.40
N THR A 962 -48.20 36.13 -3.54
CA THR A 962 -47.22 36.64 -2.55
C THR A 962 -46.16 35.63 -2.04
N ALA A 963 -46.08 34.42 -2.59
CA ALA A 963 -45.21 33.37 -2.04
C ALA A 963 -44.32 32.67 -3.08
N TRP A 964 -44.72 32.64 -4.36
CA TRP A 964 -44.07 31.79 -5.36
C TRP A 964 -43.35 32.61 -6.43
N ASN A 965 -42.06 32.39 -6.66
CA ASN A 965 -41.32 33.09 -7.72
C ASN A 965 -41.82 32.67 -9.10
N ARG A 966 -42.00 33.66 -9.98
CA ARG A 966 -42.39 33.46 -11.38
C ARG A 966 -41.17 33.37 -12.28
N LEU A 967 -41.39 32.89 -13.50
CA LEU A 967 -40.40 32.92 -14.58
C LEU A 967 -40.79 33.98 -15.62
N VAL A 968 -39.79 34.68 -16.16
CA VAL A 968 -39.99 35.83 -17.05
C VAL A 968 -38.98 35.78 -18.19
N PHE A 969 -39.41 36.11 -19.41
CA PHE A 969 -38.54 36.29 -20.56
C PHE A 969 -37.95 37.70 -20.61
N THR A 970 -36.62 37.81 -20.69
CA THR A 970 -35.87 39.08 -20.66
C THR A 970 -34.93 39.21 -21.87
N ASP A 971 -34.79 40.42 -22.41
CA ASP A 971 -33.91 40.69 -23.56
C ASP A 971 -32.45 40.47 -23.16
N ALA A 972 -31.81 39.51 -23.80
CA ALA A 972 -30.44 39.14 -23.51
C ALA A 972 -29.70 38.61 -24.75
N ILE A 973 -28.38 38.64 -24.66
CA ILE A 973 -27.45 38.16 -25.68
C ILE A 973 -26.64 37.01 -25.10
N HIS A 974 -26.65 35.86 -25.77
CA HIS A 974 -25.74 34.75 -25.47
C HIS A 974 -24.58 34.81 -26.45
N ALA A 975 -23.37 34.92 -25.90
CA ALA A 975 -22.15 34.91 -26.67
C ALA A 975 -20.98 34.40 -25.83
N ASN A 976 -20.06 33.67 -26.45
CA ASN A 976 -18.97 33.00 -25.76
C ASN A 976 -19.51 32.11 -24.62
N ASP A 977 -18.88 32.15 -23.44
CA ASP A 977 -19.35 31.48 -22.23
C ASP A 977 -20.12 32.43 -21.30
N ALA A 978 -20.98 33.29 -21.84
CA ALA A 978 -21.75 34.24 -21.04
C ALA A 978 -23.12 34.59 -21.61
N LEU A 979 -24.06 34.88 -20.71
CA LEU A 979 -25.33 35.54 -21.03
C LEU A 979 -25.28 37.00 -20.55
N TYR A 980 -25.62 37.93 -21.43
CA TYR A 980 -25.66 39.37 -21.17
C TYR A 980 -27.10 39.86 -21.14
N ILE A 981 -27.67 40.08 -19.94
CA ILE A 981 -29.02 40.62 -19.77
C ILE A 981 -28.98 42.14 -19.95
N LEU A 982 -29.72 42.67 -20.91
CA LEU A 982 -29.52 44.05 -21.40
C LEU A 982 -30.19 45.11 -20.51
N GLY A 983 -31.33 44.82 -19.88
CA GLY A 983 -31.91 45.70 -18.85
C GLY A 983 -32.17 47.15 -19.28
N HIS A 984 -32.60 47.38 -20.52
CA HIS A 984 -32.77 48.73 -21.12
C HIS A 984 -31.47 49.55 -21.29
N ALA A 985 -30.29 48.93 -21.23
CA ALA A 985 -29.02 49.62 -21.45
C ALA A 985 -28.91 50.21 -22.87
N ASP A 986 -28.24 51.36 -22.99
CA ASP A 986 -27.92 51.97 -24.29
C ASP A 986 -26.80 51.20 -24.99
N LEU A 987 -27.10 50.66 -26.17
CA LEU A 987 -26.16 49.86 -26.96
C LEU A 987 -25.42 50.68 -28.03
N LYS A 988 -25.74 51.97 -28.24
CA LYS A 988 -25.23 52.76 -29.39
C LYS A 988 -23.70 52.75 -29.54
N GLY A 989 -22.97 52.74 -28.42
CA GLY A 989 -21.50 52.75 -28.39
C GLY A 989 -20.84 51.38 -28.57
N LEU A 990 -21.62 50.30 -28.64
CA LEU A 990 -21.11 48.93 -28.60
C LEU A 990 -21.00 48.27 -29.98
N TYR A 991 -21.32 49.01 -31.05
CA TYR A 991 -21.30 48.48 -32.42
C TYR A 991 -20.01 48.82 -33.16
N THR A 992 -19.57 47.91 -34.02
CA THR A 992 -18.44 48.08 -34.94
C THR A 992 -18.95 47.94 -36.39
N LYS A 993 -18.44 48.77 -37.31
CA LYS A 993 -18.85 48.73 -38.73
C LYS A 993 -18.36 47.44 -39.36
N ILE A 994 -19.18 46.83 -40.23
CA ILE A 994 -18.82 45.59 -40.94
C ILE A 994 -18.65 45.80 -42.45
N ASN A 995 -18.99 46.99 -42.96
CA ASN A 995 -18.71 47.37 -44.35
C ASN A 995 -18.73 48.88 -44.55
N LEU A 996 -18.30 49.29 -45.75
CA LEU A 996 -18.31 50.68 -46.22
C LEU A 996 -19.71 51.28 -46.36
N LYS A 997 -20.76 50.44 -46.45
CA LYS A 997 -22.16 50.90 -46.49
C LYS A 997 -22.66 51.38 -45.11
N GLY A 998 -21.85 51.22 -44.07
CA GLY A 998 -22.16 51.69 -42.72
C GLY A 998 -23.01 50.72 -41.91
N GLU A 999 -23.19 49.48 -42.38
CA GLU A 999 -23.80 48.41 -41.59
C GLU A 999 -22.91 48.11 -40.38
N LYS A 1000 -23.53 47.75 -39.25
CA LYS A 1000 -22.81 47.52 -38.00
C LYS A 1000 -23.26 46.24 -37.32
N MET A 1001 -22.33 45.59 -36.64
CA MET A 1001 -22.57 44.44 -35.77
C MET A 1001 -22.14 44.78 -34.34
N LEU A 1002 -22.80 44.18 -33.36
CA LEU A 1002 -22.44 44.35 -31.96
C LEU A 1002 -21.05 43.74 -31.72
N ASP A 1003 -20.17 44.52 -31.10
CA ASP A 1003 -18.83 44.10 -30.74
C ASP A 1003 -18.84 43.47 -29.35
N LEU A 1004 -18.61 42.16 -29.29
CA LEU A 1004 -18.65 41.41 -28.04
C LEU A 1004 -17.57 41.85 -27.05
N LYS A 1005 -16.43 42.38 -27.49
CA LYS A 1005 -15.41 42.92 -26.58
C LYS A 1005 -15.90 44.21 -25.93
N LYS A 1006 -16.55 45.09 -26.70
CA LYS A 1006 -17.17 46.31 -26.15
C LYS A 1006 -18.34 45.98 -25.23
N LEU A 1007 -19.16 44.99 -25.59
CA LEU A 1007 -20.24 44.48 -24.75
C LEU A 1007 -19.70 43.97 -23.42
N ASP A 1008 -18.63 43.17 -23.45
CA ASP A 1008 -18.04 42.61 -22.24
C ASP A 1008 -17.48 43.71 -21.32
N ALA A 1009 -16.77 44.69 -21.89
CA ALA A 1009 -16.23 45.82 -21.16
C ALA A 1009 -17.31 46.73 -20.53
N ALA A 1010 -18.49 46.82 -21.15
CA ALA A 1010 -19.62 47.62 -20.66
C ALA A 1010 -20.51 46.89 -19.63
N SER A 1011 -20.21 45.62 -19.34
CA SER A 1011 -21.06 44.75 -18.53
C SER A 1011 -20.57 44.61 -17.08
N ASP A 1012 -21.51 44.32 -16.17
CA ASP A 1012 -21.29 44.14 -14.73
C ASP A 1012 -21.91 42.80 -14.29
N SER A 1013 -21.23 42.00 -13.47
CA SER A 1013 -21.77 40.72 -12.98
C SER A 1013 -22.78 40.85 -11.83
N SER A 1014 -22.98 42.06 -11.30
CA SER A 1014 -23.94 42.33 -10.22
C SER A 1014 -25.39 42.10 -10.66
N PRO A 1015 -26.22 41.41 -9.84
CA PRO A 1015 -27.66 41.29 -10.09
C PRO A 1015 -28.41 42.62 -10.22
N ALA A 1016 -27.88 43.71 -9.65
CA ALA A 1016 -28.49 45.04 -9.71
C ALA A 1016 -28.22 45.81 -11.01
N ALA A 1017 -27.31 45.33 -11.87
CA ALA A 1017 -26.92 46.04 -13.10
C ALA A 1017 -28.11 46.46 -13.99
N PRO A 1018 -29.12 45.59 -14.26
CA PRO A 1018 -30.25 45.95 -15.12
C PRO A 1018 -31.10 47.10 -14.53
N LYS A 1019 -31.30 47.14 -13.21
CA LYS A 1019 -32.02 48.24 -12.55
C LYS A 1019 -31.32 49.59 -12.72
N ASN A 1020 -29.99 49.56 -12.86
CA ASN A 1020 -29.16 50.74 -13.02
C ASN A 1020 -28.94 51.11 -14.50
N GLY A 1021 -29.70 50.51 -15.42
CA GLY A 1021 -29.53 50.71 -16.87
C GLY A 1021 -28.22 50.14 -17.43
N LYS A 1022 -27.62 49.18 -16.72
CA LYS A 1022 -26.37 48.50 -17.13
C LYS A 1022 -26.65 47.06 -17.58
N ILE A 1023 -25.72 46.53 -18.37
CA ILE A 1023 -25.76 45.15 -18.85
C ILE A 1023 -25.27 44.21 -17.76
N ARG A 1024 -26.04 43.16 -17.44
CA ARG A 1024 -25.62 42.12 -16.51
C ARG A 1024 -24.94 40.96 -17.23
N LYS A 1025 -23.71 40.63 -16.84
CA LYS A 1025 -22.99 39.45 -17.34
C LYS A 1025 -23.11 38.26 -16.40
N ILE A 1026 -23.64 37.15 -16.89
CA ILE A 1026 -23.70 35.86 -16.19
C ILE A 1026 -22.77 34.88 -16.91
N ALA A 1027 -21.71 34.42 -16.23
CA ALA A 1027 -20.81 33.41 -16.78
C ALA A 1027 -21.49 32.03 -16.89
N LEU A 1028 -21.25 31.30 -17.98
CA LEU A 1028 -21.81 29.98 -18.31
C LEU A 1028 -20.74 28.88 -18.38
N ASN A 1029 -19.47 29.19 -18.08
CA ASN A 1029 -18.31 28.30 -18.19
C ASN A 1029 -18.21 27.20 -17.10
N ASN A 1030 -19.27 26.97 -16.33
CA ASN A 1030 -19.29 26.04 -15.20
C ASN A 1030 -20.70 25.48 -14.98
N ASN A 1031 -20.80 24.44 -14.15
CA ASN A 1031 -22.05 23.73 -13.90
C ASN A 1031 -22.83 24.19 -12.64
N PHE A 1032 -22.57 25.40 -12.14
CA PHE A 1032 -23.38 25.99 -11.05
C PHE A 1032 -24.81 26.29 -11.55
N HIS A 1033 -25.80 26.24 -10.65
CA HIS A 1033 -27.15 26.78 -10.93
C HIS A 1033 -27.13 28.31 -11.04
N LYS A 1034 -27.89 28.85 -11.98
CA LYS A 1034 -27.97 30.29 -12.34
C LYS A 1034 -29.42 30.62 -12.73
N ASP A 1035 -29.83 31.88 -12.69
CA ASP A 1035 -31.23 32.29 -12.96
C ASP A 1035 -31.69 31.94 -14.38
N CYS A 1036 -30.74 31.89 -15.31
CA CYS A 1036 -31.00 31.74 -16.73
C CYS A 1036 -30.78 30.32 -17.27
N VAL A 1037 -30.34 29.38 -16.43
CA VAL A 1037 -30.03 28.01 -16.87
C VAL A 1037 -31.00 27.00 -16.29
N PHE A 1038 -31.40 26.05 -17.12
CA PHE A 1038 -32.33 24.98 -16.78
C PHE A 1038 -31.70 23.63 -17.11
N SER A 1039 -31.96 22.65 -16.24
CA SER A 1039 -31.58 21.25 -16.45
C SER A 1039 -32.82 20.37 -16.41
N PHE A 1040 -32.90 19.35 -17.24
CA PHE A 1040 -34.12 18.56 -17.43
C PHE A 1040 -33.95 17.20 -16.76
N ARG A 1041 -34.34 17.07 -15.48
CA ARG A 1041 -34.07 15.90 -14.67
C ARG A 1041 -35.04 14.77 -15.00
N LEU A 1042 -34.53 13.63 -15.46
CA LEU A 1042 -35.34 12.47 -15.77
C LEU A 1042 -35.86 11.85 -14.47
N ILE A 1043 -37.12 11.41 -14.49
CA ILE A 1043 -37.78 10.78 -13.33
C ILE A 1043 -37.75 9.24 -13.39
N GLU A 1044 -37.30 8.69 -14.51
CA GLU A 1044 -37.23 7.26 -14.78
C GLU A 1044 -35.94 6.89 -15.53
N ARG A 1045 -35.51 5.63 -15.38
CA ARG A 1045 -34.32 5.11 -16.07
C ARG A 1045 -34.67 4.71 -17.49
N LYS A 1046 -33.92 5.18 -18.49
CA LYS A 1046 -34.09 4.79 -19.91
C LYS A 1046 -33.98 3.27 -20.10
N SER A 1047 -33.11 2.59 -19.35
CA SER A 1047 -33.01 1.13 -19.39
C SER A 1047 -34.25 0.39 -18.85
N CYS A 1048 -35.15 1.07 -18.13
CA CYS A 1048 -36.39 0.51 -17.60
C CYS A 1048 -37.60 0.76 -18.50
N ASP A 1049 -37.70 1.95 -19.10
CA ASP A 1049 -38.88 2.40 -19.85
C ASP A 1049 -38.45 3.21 -21.08
N LYS A 1050 -39.19 3.08 -22.20
CA LYS A 1050 -38.85 3.42 -23.61
C LYS A 1050 -38.19 4.80 -23.87
N GLU A 1051 -37.69 4.99 -25.10
CA GLU A 1051 -37.05 6.24 -25.56
C GLU A 1051 -37.88 7.52 -25.30
N GLY A 1052 -37.22 8.54 -24.74
CA GLY A 1052 -37.79 9.88 -24.59
C GLY A 1052 -38.36 10.25 -23.23
N GLY A 1053 -37.88 9.62 -22.16
CA GLY A 1053 -38.41 9.74 -20.79
C GLY A 1053 -38.82 11.14 -20.31
N ASP A 1054 -39.82 11.12 -19.44
CA ASP A 1054 -40.41 12.27 -18.77
C ASP A 1054 -39.42 12.95 -17.82
N PHE A 1055 -39.57 14.26 -17.63
CA PHE A 1055 -38.62 15.05 -16.84
C PHE A 1055 -39.26 16.19 -16.04
N LEU A 1056 -38.57 16.57 -14.97
CA LEU A 1056 -38.77 17.82 -14.25
C LEU A 1056 -37.85 18.91 -14.82
N ILE A 1057 -38.30 20.17 -14.81
CA ILE A 1057 -37.45 21.31 -15.18
C ILE A 1057 -36.81 21.90 -13.92
N GLU A 1058 -35.52 21.62 -13.74
CA GLU A 1058 -34.64 22.09 -12.67
C GLU A 1058 -34.16 23.51 -12.94
N SER A 1059 -34.34 24.42 -11.98
CA SER A 1059 -33.85 25.81 -12.07
C SER A 1059 -32.93 26.20 -10.91
N GLU A 1060 -33.09 25.61 -9.72
CA GLU A 1060 -32.31 26.01 -8.53
C GLU A 1060 -31.85 24.84 -7.65
N THR A 1061 -30.98 25.16 -6.70
CA THR A 1061 -30.57 24.32 -5.58
C THR A 1061 -30.40 25.18 -4.32
N GLN A 1062 -30.47 24.60 -3.12
CA GLN A 1062 -30.22 25.31 -1.87
C GLN A 1062 -28.82 25.97 -1.81
N ASP A 1063 -27.78 25.30 -2.33
CA ASP A 1063 -26.39 25.77 -2.31
C ASP A 1063 -26.01 26.58 -3.55
N ARG A 1064 -26.96 27.38 -4.03
CA ARG A 1064 -26.86 28.11 -5.29
C ARG A 1064 -25.58 28.96 -5.37
N GLY A 1065 -24.78 28.72 -6.40
CA GLY A 1065 -23.54 29.46 -6.66
C GLY A 1065 -22.34 29.12 -5.77
N GLN A 1066 -22.44 28.12 -4.86
CA GLN A 1066 -21.35 27.76 -3.95
C GLN A 1066 -20.45 26.62 -4.46
N TYR A 1067 -21.05 25.50 -4.88
CA TYR A 1067 -20.38 24.36 -5.56
C TYR A 1067 -21.29 23.79 -6.65
N PRO A 1068 -20.76 23.10 -7.68
CA PRO A 1068 -21.58 22.47 -8.69
C PRO A 1068 -22.39 21.32 -8.07
N VAL A 1069 -23.70 21.54 -7.88
CA VAL A 1069 -24.62 20.50 -7.39
C VAL A 1069 -25.26 19.81 -8.58
N ILE A 1070 -25.15 18.48 -8.65
CA ILE A 1070 -25.80 17.62 -9.65
C ILE A 1070 -26.90 16.84 -8.94
N ALA A 1071 -28.09 16.78 -9.54
CA ALA A 1071 -29.27 16.10 -9.01
C ALA A 1071 -29.58 16.52 -7.55
N PRO A 1072 -29.77 17.83 -7.27
CA PRO A 1072 -29.95 18.33 -5.91
C PRO A 1072 -31.12 17.66 -5.21
N CYS A 1073 -30.98 17.48 -3.89
CA CYS A 1073 -32.06 17.02 -3.03
C CYS A 1073 -33.03 18.13 -2.76
N ASP A 1074 -32.51 19.26 -2.31
CA ASP A 1074 -33.27 20.49 -2.13
C ASP A 1074 -33.02 21.37 -3.36
N GLY A 1075 -34.03 21.38 -4.23
CA GLY A 1075 -34.00 22.00 -5.55
C GLY A 1075 -35.15 22.98 -5.77
N GLY A 1076 -35.04 23.77 -6.83
CA GLY A 1076 -36.14 24.58 -7.35
C GLY A 1076 -36.62 24.00 -8.69
N TRP A 1077 -37.90 23.69 -8.78
CA TRP A 1077 -38.52 23.01 -9.93
C TRP A 1077 -39.73 23.79 -10.44
N ILE A 1078 -40.02 23.68 -11.74
CA ILE A 1078 -41.23 24.32 -12.29
C ILE A 1078 -42.48 23.52 -11.88
N LYS A 1079 -43.40 24.21 -11.20
CA LYS A 1079 -44.73 23.74 -10.79
C LYS A 1079 -45.81 24.55 -11.49
N ILE A 1080 -46.96 23.93 -11.76
CA ILE A 1080 -48.18 24.64 -12.18
C ILE A 1080 -49.06 24.92 -10.95
N GLN A 1081 -48.98 26.15 -10.42
CA GLN A 1081 -49.77 26.58 -9.27
C GLN A 1081 -51.01 27.37 -9.76
N ASN A 1082 -52.19 26.76 -9.68
CA ASN A 1082 -53.45 27.34 -10.17
C ASN A 1082 -53.37 27.81 -11.64
N GLY A 1083 -52.75 27.01 -12.51
CA GLY A 1083 -52.57 27.32 -13.93
C GLY A 1083 -51.37 28.22 -14.25
N VAL A 1084 -50.63 28.69 -13.24
CA VAL A 1084 -49.46 29.57 -13.43
C VAL A 1084 -48.16 28.80 -13.17
N PRO A 1085 -47.21 28.79 -14.13
CA PRO A 1085 -45.86 28.27 -13.89
C PRO A 1085 -45.10 29.10 -12.85
N VAL A 1086 -44.63 28.43 -11.79
CA VAL A 1086 -43.87 29.02 -10.69
C VAL A 1086 -42.74 28.10 -10.25
N ILE A 1087 -41.80 28.61 -9.45
CA ILE A 1087 -40.74 27.81 -8.83
C ILE A 1087 -41.24 27.25 -7.51
N SER A 1088 -41.34 25.92 -7.42
CA SER A 1088 -41.53 25.21 -6.15
C SER A 1088 -40.17 24.83 -5.57
N ARG A 1089 -39.96 25.11 -4.29
CA ARG A 1089 -38.76 24.72 -3.54
C ARG A 1089 -39.14 23.68 -2.52
N SER A 1090 -38.66 22.47 -2.72
CA SER A 1090 -38.89 21.35 -1.82
C SER A 1090 -37.81 20.30 -2.05
N ASP A 1091 -37.76 19.31 -1.15
CA ASP A 1091 -36.97 18.11 -1.41
C ASP A 1091 -37.49 17.42 -2.69
N VAL A 1092 -36.64 16.64 -3.38
CA VAL A 1092 -37.02 16.06 -4.69
C VAL A 1092 -38.25 15.14 -4.61
N LEU A 1093 -38.60 14.59 -3.44
CA LEU A 1093 -39.76 13.70 -3.29
C LEU A 1093 -41.05 14.47 -3.23
N GLN A 1094 -41.06 15.51 -2.40
CA GLN A 1094 -42.11 16.50 -2.39
C GLN A 1094 -42.17 17.20 -3.74
N ALA A 1095 -41.04 17.46 -4.40
CA ALA A 1095 -41.01 18.04 -5.73
C ALA A 1095 -41.55 17.11 -6.81
N ILE A 1096 -41.30 15.80 -6.80
CA ILE A 1096 -41.96 14.88 -7.76
C ILE A 1096 -43.47 14.89 -7.56
N ALA A 1097 -43.95 15.08 -6.32
CA ALA A 1097 -45.37 15.23 -6.02
C ALA A 1097 -45.93 16.63 -6.33
N ASP A 1098 -45.12 17.69 -6.18
CA ASP A 1098 -45.53 19.10 -6.25
C ASP A 1098 -45.22 19.76 -7.60
N ALA A 1099 -44.17 19.36 -8.31
CA ALA A 1099 -43.73 19.89 -9.59
C ALA A 1099 -44.52 19.27 -10.73
N GLU A 1100 -44.55 19.96 -11.86
CA GLU A 1100 -45.21 19.41 -13.05
C GLU A 1100 -44.21 18.57 -13.86
N ILE A 1101 -44.68 17.43 -14.35
CA ILE A 1101 -43.89 16.53 -15.20
C ILE A 1101 -44.07 16.97 -16.65
N PHE A 1102 -42.96 17.18 -17.34
CA PHE A 1102 -42.91 17.66 -18.71
C PHE A 1102 -42.31 16.62 -19.66
N ASN A 1103 -42.66 16.76 -20.92
CA ASN A 1103 -41.94 16.18 -22.03
C ASN A 1103 -41.96 17.17 -23.20
N VAL A 1104 -41.27 16.86 -24.30
CA VAL A 1104 -41.14 17.72 -25.47
C VAL A 1104 -41.57 17.02 -26.74
N GLU A 1105 -41.97 17.81 -27.72
CA GLU A 1105 -42.18 17.36 -29.08
C GLU A 1105 -41.51 18.30 -30.09
N LYS A 1106 -41.03 17.72 -31.19
CA LYS A 1106 -40.46 18.46 -32.32
C LYS A 1106 -41.48 19.43 -32.91
N THR A 1107 -41.02 20.57 -33.38
CA THR A 1107 -41.88 21.55 -34.04
C THR A 1107 -41.16 22.31 -35.14
N LYS A 1108 -41.96 22.86 -36.07
CA LYS A 1108 -41.52 23.84 -37.08
C LYS A 1108 -42.12 25.22 -36.81
N GLU A 1109 -42.81 25.39 -35.69
CA GLU A 1109 -43.36 26.69 -35.30
C GLU A 1109 -42.23 27.61 -34.85
N ASP A 1110 -42.24 28.85 -35.32
CA ASP A 1110 -41.27 29.85 -34.90
C ASP A 1110 -41.50 30.23 -33.42
N PRO A 1111 -40.44 30.27 -32.59
CA PRO A 1111 -40.54 30.63 -31.18
C PRO A 1111 -40.69 32.15 -31.04
N VAL A 1112 -41.90 32.67 -31.24
CA VAL A 1112 -42.19 34.12 -31.29
C VAL A 1112 -43.01 34.60 -30.08
N ALA A 1113 -43.25 35.92 -30.03
CA ALA A 1113 -44.15 36.55 -29.07
C ALA A 1113 -45.60 36.09 -29.22
N ASN A 1114 -46.37 36.12 -28.14
CA ASN A 1114 -47.85 36.06 -28.20
C ASN A 1114 -48.50 37.42 -27.95
N GLU A 1115 -47.85 38.50 -28.37
CA GLU A 1115 -48.43 39.84 -28.27
C GLU A 1115 -49.65 39.96 -29.20
N ILE A 1116 -50.74 40.52 -28.67
CA ILE A 1116 -51.80 41.06 -29.50
C ILE A 1116 -51.22 42.34 -30.12
N THR A 1117 -50.61 42.21 -31.29
CA THR A 1117 -50.28 43.39 -32.10
C THR A 1117 -51.61 44.11 -32.36
N PRO A 1118 -51.79 45.39 -31.97
CA PRO A 1118 -52.90 46.14 -32.53
C PRO A 1118 -52.70 46.12 -34.04
N ALA A 1119 -53.67 45.61 -34.79
CA ALA A 1119 -53.63 45.67 -36.24
C ALA A 1119 -53.37 47.14 -36.61
N ILE A 1120 -52.26 47.41 -37.30
CA ILE A 1120 -52.00 48.75 -37.84
C ILE A 1120 -52.95 48.88 -39.04
N THR A 1121 -54.19 49.32 -38.78
CA THR A 1121 -55.24 49.46 -39.79
C THR A 1121 -55.14 50.77 -40.58
N GLU A 1122 -54.21 51.65 -40.22
CA GLU A 1122 -54.04 52.94 -40.86
C GLU A 1122 -53.22 52.81 -42.14
N VAL A 1123 -53.79 53.30 -43.24
CA VAL A 1123 -53.18 53.31 -44.57
C VAL A 1123 -52.05 54.34 -44.57
N LYS A 1124 -50.85 53.94 -44.99
CA LYS A 1124 -49.69 54.83 -45.08
C LYS A 1124 -49.17 54.90 -46.50
N VAL A 1125 -48.90 56.12 -46.98
CA VAL A 1125 -48.34 56.38 -48.31
C VAL A 1125 -46.92 56.93 -48.17
N VAL A 1126 -45.95 56.33 -48.85
CA VAL A 1126 -44.52 56.67 -48.77
C VAL A 1126 -44.00 56.98 -50.17
N ALA A 1127 -43.42 58.15 -50.36
CA ALA A 1127 -42.77 58.50 -51.63
C ALA A 1127 -41.35 57.92 -51.70
N GLU A 1128 -41.01 57.33 -52.84
CA GLU A 1128 -39.70 56.74 -53.15
C GLU A 1128 -39.10 57.44 -54.39
N ASN A 1129 -37.94 56.97 -54.85
CA ASN A 1129 -37.33 57.47 -56.09
C ASN A 1129 -38.06 56.85 -57.29
N GLY A 1130 -38.81 57.66 -58.04
CA GLY A 1130 -39.62 57.22 -59.19
C GLY A 1130 -40.88 56.39 -58.87
N ALA A 1131 -41.31 56.31 -57.61
CA ALA A 1131 -42.50 55.54 -57.20
C ALA A 1131 -43.15 56.03 -55.90
N VAL A 1132 -44.35 55.51 -55.61
CA VAL A 1132 -45.03 55.63 -54.33
C VAL A 1132 -45.43 54.26 -53.82
N THR A 1133 -45.07 53.97 -52.56
CA THR A 1133 -45.46 52.74 -51.86
C THR A 1133 -46.65 53.01 -50.95
N ILE A 1134 -47.72 52.24 -51.11
CA ILE A 1134 -48.92 52.26 -50.27
C ILE A 1134 -48.89 51.03 -49.36
N LEU A 1135 -49.08 51.26 -48.07
CA LEU A 1135 -49.08 50.25 -47.01
C LEU A 1135 -50.46 50.12 -46.37
N ASN A 1136 -50.82 48.91 -45.93
CA ASN A 1136 -52.04 48.56 -45.21
C ASN A 1136 -53.35 48.87 -45.97
N ALA A 1137 -53.34 48.66 -47.29
CA ALA A 1137 -54.46 48.98 -48.18
C ALA A 1137 -54.90 47.79 -49.05
N ALA A 1138 -54.63 46.54 -48.64
CA ALA A 1138 -55.15 45.37 -49.34
C ALA A 1138 -56.68 45.42 -49.44
N GLY A 1139 -57.23 45.07 -50.59
CA GLY A 1139 -58.66 45.09 -50.88
C GLY A 1139 -59.27 46.48 -51.06
N LYS A 1140 -58.51 47.57 -50.87
CA LYS A 1140 -58.98 48.95 -51.05
C LYS A 1140 -58.67 49.45 -52.45
N LYS A 1141 -59.59 50.23 -53.03
CA LYS A 1141 -59.34 50.96 -54.28
C LYS A 1141 -58.35 52.10 -54.05
N VAL A 1142 -57.31 52.16 -54.86
CA VAL A 1142 -56.29 53.20 -54.84
C VAL A 1142 -56.25 53.92 -56.17
N VAL A 1143 -56.28 55.25 -56.11
CA VAL A 1143 -56.06 56.14 -57.23
C VAL A 1143 -54.81 56.98 -56.98
N VAL A 1144 -53.84 56.91 -57.89
CA VAL A 1144 -52.65 57.77 -57.88
C VAL A 1144 -52.77 58.74 -59.06
N SER A 1145 -52.67 60.04 -58.81
CA SER A 1145 -52.73 61.08 -59.85
C SER A 1145 -51.59 62.09 -59.71
N ASN A 1146 -51.22 62.73 -60.82
CA ASN A 1146 -50.24 63.83 -60.80
C ASN A 1146 -50.89 65.15 -60.32
N VAL A 1147 -50.09 66.22 -60.16
CA VAL A 1147 -50.59 67.55 -59.76
C VAL A 1147 -51.64 68.16 -60.69
N LEU A 1148 -51.73 67.70 -61.94
CA LEU A 1148 -52.72 68.15 -62.93
C LEU A 1148 -54.02 67.32 -62.89
N GLY A 1149 -54.13 66.34 -61.99
CA GLY A 1149 -55.31 65.50 -61.84
C GLY A 1149 -55.39 64.32 -62.83
N GLN A 1150 -54.33 64.06 -63.60
CA GLN A 1150 -54.28 62.90 -64.49
C GLN A 1150 -54.00 61.63 -63.68
N THR A 1151 -54.87 60.62 -63.83
CA THR A 1151 -54.74 59.32 -63.17
C THR A 1151 -53.59 58.51 -63.76
N LEU A 1152 -52.61 58.17 -62.92
CA LEU A 1152 -51.50 57.27 -63.24
C LEU A 1152 -51.87 55.81 -62.98
N VAL A 1153 -52.58 55.55 -61.88
CA VAL A 1153 -53.07 54.22 -61.49
C VAL A 1153 -54.45 54.33 -60.85
N ASN A 1154 -55.33 53.39 -61.16
CA ASN A 1154 -56.64 53.22 -60.54
C ASN A 1154 -56.95 51.72 -60.45
N THR A 1155 -56.64 51.11 -59.31
CA THR A 1155 -56.79 49.66 -59.11
C THR A 1155 -57.14 49.33 -57.66
N VAL A 1156 -57.66 48.13 -57.43
CA VAL A 1156 -57.80 47.57 -56.09
C VAL A 1156 -56.51 46.84 -55.75
N LEU A 1157 -55.88 47.18 -54.63
CA LEU A 1157 -54.64 46.53 -54.23
C LEU A 1157 -54.91 45.11 -53.73
N THR A 1158 -54.11 44.15 -54.14
CA THR A 1158 -54.22 42.74 -53.68
C THR A 1158 -53.31 42.43 -52.48
N SER A 1159 -52.44 43.36 -52.09
CA SER A 1159 -51.49 43.22 -50.99
C SER A 1159 -51.45 44.46 -50.08
N ASP A 1160 -51.04 44.26 -48.83
CA ASP A 1160 -50.85 45.35 -47.86
C ASP A 1160 -49.59 46.18 -48.10
N ARG A 1161 -48.86 45.88 -49.19
CA ARG A 1161 -47.75 46.69 -49.70
C ARG A 1161 -47.78 46.66 -51.21
N ALA A 1162 -48.11 47.78 -51.81
CA ALA A 1162 -48.11 47.95 -53.27
C ALA A 1162 -47.26 49.16 -53.66
N THR A 1163 -46.44 49.00 -54.69
CA THR A 1163 -45.60 50.07 -55.22
C THR A 1163 -46.13 50.49 -56.58
N VAL A 1164 -46.33 51.78 -56.77
CA VAL A 1164 -46.84 52.39 -58.00
C VAL A 1164 -45.76 53.29 -58.56
N ALA A 1165 -45.31 53.02 -59.78
CA ALA A 1165 -44.40 53.91 -60.50
C ALA A 1165 -45.05 55.29 -60.69
N ALA A 1166 -44.31 56.35 -60.40
CA ALA A 1166 -44.81 57.72 -60.46
C ALA A 1166 -43.69 58.66 -60.94
N PRO A 1167 -43.99 59.65 -61.78
CA PRO A 1167 -42.99 60.63 -62.23
C PRO A 1167 -42.50 61.48 -61.06
N GLN A 1168 -41.28 62.01 -61.19
CA GLN A 1168 -40.69 62.94 -60.22
C GLN A 1168 -41.61 64.16 -60.01
N GLY A 1169 -41.85 64.53 -58.75
CA GLY A 1169 -42.76 65.62 -58.38
C GLY A 1169 -43.84 65.20 -57.38
N VAL A 1170 -44.83 66.08 -57.17
CA VAL A 1170 -45.94 65.80 -56.24
C VAL A 1170 -46.99 64.92 -56.93
N VAL A 1171 -47.32 63.80 -56.30
CA VAL A 1171 -48.46 62.96 -56.68
C VAL A 1171 -49.47 62.90 -55.54
N VAL A 1172 -50.73 62.73 -55.89
CA VAL A 1172 -51.84 62.61 -54.96
C VAL A 1172 -52.28 61.16 -54.96
N VAL A 1173 -52.29 60.54 -53.78
CA VAL A 1173 -52.73 59.17 -53.57
C VAL A 1173 -54.03 59.18 -52.78
N VAL A 1174 -55.08 58.66 -53.37
CA VAL A 1174 -56.39 58.48 -52.75
C VAL A 1174 -56.57 57.00 -52.50
N VAL A 1175 -56.81 56.62 -51.24
CA VAL A 1175 -57.16 55.25 -50.86
C VAL A 1175 -58.60 55.25 -50.37
N GLU A 1176 -59.38 54.27 -50.80
CA GLU A 1176 -60.78 54.10 -50.43
C GLU A 1176 -61.00 54.21 -48.91
N GLY A 1177 -61.87 55.13 -48.51
CA GLY A 1177 -62.17 55.40 -47.11
C GLY A 1177 -61.10 56.18 -46.34
N GLN A 1178 -60.15 56.84 -47.02
CA GLN A 1178 -59.10 57.68 -46.41
C GLN A 1178 -58.98 59.05 -47.10
N PRO A 1179 -58.47 60.09 -46.41
CA PRO A 1179 -58.13 61.37 -47.03
C PRO A 1179 -57.05 61.22 -48.11
N ALA A 1180 -57.09 62.10 -49.12
CA ALA A 1180 -56.05 62.14 -50.14
C ALA A 1180 -54.69 62.54 -49.55
N VAL A 1181 -53.63 61.77 -49.84
CA VAL A 1181 -52.27 62.01 -49.36
C VAL A 1181 -51.42 62.57 -50.48
N LYS A 1182 -50.71 63.69 -50.22
CA LYS A 1182 -49.71 64.24 -51.16
C LYS A 1182 -48.35 63.62 -50.87
N ALA A 1183 -47.77 62.95 -51.86
CA ALA A 1183 -46.47 62.30 -51.79
C ALA A 1183 -45.50 63.00 -52.76
N MET A 1184 -44.31 63.37 -52.29
CA MET A 1184 -43.27 64.01 -53.11
C MET A 1184 -42.27 62.96 -53.57
N VAL A 1185 -42.44 62.51 -54.81
CA VAL A 1185 -41.57 61.50 -55.46
C VAL A 1185 -40.26 62.18 -55.84
N LYS A 1186 -39.15 61.62 -55.35
CA LYS A 1186 -37.80 62.16 -55.56
C LYS A 1186 -37.28 61.83 -56.94
#